data_AF-A0A485KS28-F1
#
_entry.id   AF-A0A485KS28-F1
#
_cell.length_a   1.000
_cell.length_b   1.000
_cell.length_c   1.000
_cell.angle_alpha   90.00
_cell.angle_beta   90.00
_cell.angle_gamma   90.00
#
_symmetry.space_group_name_H-M   'P 1'
#
loop_
_entity.id
_entity.type
_entity.pdbx_description
1 polymer ?
#
loop_
_entity_poly.entity_id
_entity_poly.type
_entity_poly.pdbx_seq_one_letter_code
_entity_poly.pdbx_strand_id
1 'polypeptide(L)'
;MGASIVAPESPSACPYAQLPPAAQHVAVWDRALCGPNETSACVVDGACRRLGRASDVYWDAIGSYMGVPLNQSYMMFQGDGKPINIDLAAFPSHVNELSFTNIPFNLSSSIQWSSNITSLTIQIANLNAIPPVPPSVQLLFLGVNALNNVTQLRALPPTVQKLSLENNNFTALSDLDWRNMTKVYLLKNPNLRAISNVQFSRSIRQLNMDNLTLERWIMDNSTFLALNSTLRPNTTVDDATQAGGKLFAGYNYYGLSIRTDPTECETSNGVLQELWPDKTQRRFEFSTTVYTVCVLKDKMTTHAPMAILTPPPKDTIEIVTKHTLPTRTLVGLAVGIFIALFFVYWCCRRNHASSRKPERDSPRSPPPYYGSATPRHHAQSLDLLTELALLEPLRIDCAAVIISNEAHHLGSGAFANVVVGHFQGQRVAVKALQNDHATPRQIQSFIDEIKLMATFDSPCIVKLIGATWTRPSDLRCVMECMDRGDLREYLESQTPETYSWPHKIASIRAIADGLAYLHSFKVIHRDLKSRNVLLDSTHGTKLADFGVSKEEVETTMTAGIGTYRWMAPEVLQDRHYTVAADIYSFGAILSEFDTHRVPFYHLTRPGSGEPLVESAILLKVVQDRMMPLFSTDCPAWIHDMAIQCLDHNPKQRPTAMELSHLIRRRMRDAL
;
A
#
# COMPACT_ATOMS: atom_id res chain seq x y z
N MET A 1 12.92 -47.65 -58.68
CA MET A 1 11.58 -47.38 -58.11
C MET A 1 11.78 -47.31 -56.60
N GLY A 2 11.31 -46.31 -55.85
CA GLY A 2 10.50 -45.16 -56.25
C GLY A 2 9.92 -44.49 -55.01
N ALA A 3 10.73 -44.26 -53.97
CA ALA A 3 10.28 -43.62 -52.73
C ALA A 3 10.04 -42.13 -52.98
N SER A 4 8.77 -41.71 -52.92
CA SER A 4 8.40 -40.32 -53.20
C SER A 4 8.89 -39.42 -52.07
N ILE A 5 9.76 -38.46 -52.39
CA ILE A 5 10.06 -37.36 -51.48
C ILE A 5 8.81 -36.48 -51.45
N VAL A 6 8.07 -36.53 -50.34
CA VAL A 6 6.99 -35.58 -50.10
C VAL A 6 7.63 -34.19 -50.04
N ALA A 7 7.27 -33.32 -50.98
CA ALA A 7 7.72 -31.94 -50.98
C ALA A 7 7.27 -31.25 -49.67
N PRO A 8 8.07 -30.32 -49.12
CA PRO A 8 7.60 -29.51 -47.99
C PRO A 8 6.29 -28.82 -48.40
N GLU A 9 5.32 -28.82 -47.49
CA GLU A 9 4.01 -28.24 -47.74
C GLU A 9 4.15 -26.76 -48.16
N SER A 10 3.24 -26.31 -49.02
CA SER A 10 3.20 -24.90 -49.46
C SER A 10 3.24 -23.96 -48.25
N PRO A 11 3.98 -22.83 -48.31
CA PRO A 11 4.07 -21.90 -47.18
C PRO A 11 2.67 -21.55 -46.71
N SER A 12 2.36 -21.88 -45.46
CA SER A 12 1.02 -21.80 -44.89
C SER A 12 0.45 -20.39 -45.10
N ALA A 13 -0.71 -20.30 -45.77
CA ALA A 13 -1.34 -19.03 -46.09
C ALA A 13 -1.44 -18.17 -44.83
N CYS A 14 -1.05 -16.90 -44.93
CA CYS A 14 -0.89 -16.01 -43.78
C CYS A 14 -2.14 -16.03 -42.89
N PRO A 15 -2.06 -16.44 -41.60
CA PRO A 15 -3.22 -16.50 -40.71
C PRO A 15 -3.86 -15.12 -40.47
N TYR A 16 -3.16 -14.04 -40.84
CA TYR A 16 -3.60 -12.65 -40.72
C TYR A 16 -4.05 -12.05 -42.06
N ALA A 17 -4.25 -12.86 -43.11
CA ALA A 17 -4.72 -12.40 -44.42
C ALA A 17 -6.13 -11.76 -44.41
N GLN A 18 -6.90 -11.96 -43.34
CA GLN A 18 -8.21 -11.36 -43.12
C GLN A 18 -8.27 -10.71 -41.72
N LEU A 19 -7.58 -9.58 -41.55
CA LEU A 19 -7.66 -8.80 -40.32
C LEU A 19 -9.07 -8.21 -40.09
N PRO A 20 -9.53 -8.12 -38.83
CA PRO A 20 -10.68 -7.30 -38.48
C PRO A 20 -10.53 -5.85 -38.99
N PRO A 21 -11.60 -5.13 -39.37
CA PRO A 21 -11.51 -3.82 -40.05
C PRO A 21 -10.80 -2.67 -39.30
N ALA A 22 -10.43 -2.88 -38.04
CA ALA A 22 -9.69 -1.92 -37.20
C ALA A 22 -8.25 -2.36 -36.86
N ALA A 23 -7.80 -3.52 -37.36
CA ALA A 23 -6.47 -4.06 -37.13
C ALA A 23 -5.62 -4.00 -38.41
N GLN A 24 -4.34 -3.67 -38.25
CA GLN A 24 -3.33 -3.58 -39.31
C GLN A 24 -1.98 -4.19 -38.89
N HIS A 25 -1.71 -4.24 -37.59
CA HIS A 25 -0.40 -4.54 -37.01
C HIS A 25 -0.56 -5.57 -35.87
N VAL A 26 -0.24 -6.83 -36.15
CA VAL A 26 -0.44 -7.94 -35.20
C VAL A 26 0.84 -8.21 -34.43
N ALA A 27 0.80 -8.09 -33.10
CA ALA A 27 1.86 -8.61 -32.24
C ALA A 27 1.76 -10.14 -32.15
N VAL A 28 2.87 -10.83 -32.44
CA VAL A 28 2.95 -12.30 -32.46
C VAL A 28 4.26 -12.78 -31.85
N TRP A 29 4.25 -13.96 -31.24
CA TRP A 29 5.45 -14.68 -30.84
C TRP A 29 5.45 -16.06 -31.51
N ASP A 30 5.91 -16.08 -32.76
CA ASP A 30 5.99 -17.27 -33.60
C ASP A 30 7.34 -17.27 -34.35
N ARG A 31 8.08 -18.38 -34.30
CA ARG A 31 9.42 -18.47 -34.92
C ARG A 31 9.38 -18.48 -36.45
N ALA A 32 8.28 -18.90 -37.06
CA ALA A 32 8.11 -18.86 -38.52
C ALA A 32 7.88 -17.41 -39.02
N LEU A 33 7.29 -16.54 -38.19
CA LEU A 33 6.95 -15.17 -38.54
C LEU A 33 8.01 -14.15 -38.07
N CYS A 34 8.53 -14.32 -36.85
CA CYS A 34 9.57 -13.45 -36.31
C CYS A 34 10.97 -13.79 -36.83
N GLY A 35 11.20 -15.08 -37.12
CA GLY A 35 12.49 -15.64 -37.54
C GLY A 35 13.07 -16.59 -36.48
N PRO A 36 13.93 -17.54 -36.89
CA PRO A 36 14.36 -18.66 -36.04
C PRO A 36 15.23 -18.25 -34.83
N ASN A 37 15.86 -17.07 -34.90
CA ASN A 37 16.77 -16.55 -33.88
C ASN A 37 16.11 -15.56 -32.90
N GLU A 38 14.83 -15.22 -33.08
CA GLU A 38 14.16 -14.24 -32.23
C GLU A 38 13.72 -14.86 -30.89
N THR A 39 14.15 -14.23 -29.79
CA THR A 39 13.79 -14.63 -28.41
C THR A 39 12.67 -13.76 -27.82
N SER A 40 11.93 -13.04 -28.67
CA SER A 40 10.89 -12.08 -28.28
C SER A 40 9.81 -11.94 -29.36
N ALA A 41 8.64 -11.43 -28.97
CA ALA A 41 7.55 -11.13 -29.90
C ALA A 41 7.93 -10.06 -30.95
N CYS A 42 7.36 -10.21 -32.15
CA CYS A 42 7.48 -9.30 -33.28
C CYS A 42 6.12 -8.73 -33.70
N VAL A 43 6.14 -7.74 -34.59
CA VAL A 43 4.92 -7.23 -35.25
C VAL A 43 4.91 -7.67 -36.71
N VAL A 44 3.76 -8.13 -37.21
CA VAL A 44 3.53 -8.47 -38.62
C VAL A 44 2.33 -7.70 -39.20
N ASP A 45 2.33 -7.50 -40.51
CA ASP A 45 1.16 -6.99 -41.25
C ASP A 45 0.20 -8.12 -41.68
N GLY A 46 -0.91 -7.76 -42.33
CA GLY A 46 -1.86 -8.71 -42.91
C GLY A 46 -1.33 -9.56 -44.08
N ALA A 47 -0.09 -9.34 -44.54
CA ALA A 47 0.63 -10.20 -45.48
C ALA A 47 1.72 -11.04 -44.77
N CYS A 48 1.70 -11.08 -43.43
CA CYS A 48 2.67 -11.75 -42.56
C CYS A 48 4.12 -11.27 -42.73
N ARG A 49 4.33 -10.06 -43.26
CA ARG A 49 5.66 -9.43 -43.33
C ARG A 49 6.00 -8.85 -41.97
N ARG A 50 7.14 -9.28 -41.42
CA ARG A 50 7.69 -8.74 -40.16
C ARG A 50 8.05 -7.26 -40.33
N LEU A 51 7.57 -6.43 -39.40
CA LEU A 51 7.80 -4.99 -39.36
C LEU A 51 8.85 -4.58 -38.31
N GLY A 52 9.03 -5.38 -37.26
CA GLY A 52 10.02 -5.14 -36.20
C GLY A 52 9.80 -6.03 -34.97
N ARG A 53 10.33 -5.62 -33.81
CA ARG A 53 10.00 -6.23 -32.50
C ARG A 53 8.77 -5.56 -31.89
N ALA A 54 8.00 -6.28 -31.07
CA ALA A 54 6.79 -5.75 -30.42
C ALA A 54 7.06 -4.67 -29.34
N SER A 55 8.32 -4.48 -28.96
CA SER A 55 8.81 -3.36 -28.15
C SER A 55 9.02 -2.06 -28.95
N ASP A 56 9.30 -2.19 -30.25
CA ASP A 56 9.86 -1.12 -31.08
C ASP A 56 8.82 -0.56 -32.07
N VAL A 57 7.81 -1.37 -32.41
CA VAL A 57 6.78 -1.09 -33.42
C VAL A 57 5.39 -1.12 -32.78
N TYR A 58 4.54 -0.18 -33.15
CA TYR A 58 3.14 -0.12 -32.71
C TYR A 58 2.34 -1.33 -33.23
N TRP A 59 1.43 -1.85 -32.39
CA TRP A 59 0.51 -2.94 -32.72
C TRP A 59 -0.89 -2.65 -32.22
N ASP A 60 -1.89 -3.12 -32.96
CA ASP A 60 -3.32 -2.90 -32.74
C ASP A 60 -4.12 -4.22 -32.68
N ALA A 61 -3.45 -5.37 -32.83
CA ALA A 61 -3.99 -6.69 -32.55
C ALA A 61 -2.97 -7.62 -31.85
N ILE A 62 -3.48 -8.62 -31.12
CA ILE A 62 -2.70 -9.74 -30.55
C ILE A 62 -3.02 -11.01 -31.34
N GLY A 63 -1.99 -11.70 -31.83
CA GLY A 63 -2.09 -12.94 -32.61
C GLY A 63 -1.56 -14.18 -31.89
N SER A 64 -0.88 -15.06 -32.63
CA SER A 64 -0.29 -16.30 -32.11
C SER A 64 0.91 -15.99 -31.21
N TYR A 65 0.88 -16.51 -29.98
CA TYR A 65 2.00 -16.58 -29.05
C TYR A 65 2.46 -18.04 -28.82
N MET A 66 2.16 -18.95 -29.76
CA MET A 66 2.47 -20.38 -29.64
C MET A 66 3.98 -20.69 -29.59
N GLY A 67 4.84 -19.75 -30.01
CA GLY A 67 6.29 -19.84 -29.94
C GLY A 67 6.93 -19.41 -28.61
N VAL A 68 6.13 -19.05 -27.60
CA VAL A 68 6.62 -18.71 -26.24
C VAL A 68 7.43 -19.89 -25.64
N PRO A 69 8.58 -19.64 -24.99
CA PRO A 69 9.39 -20.69 -24.36
C PRO A 69 8.71 -21.41 -23.20
N LEU A 70 8.92 -22.74 -23.09
CA LEU A 70 8.31 -23.61 -22.06
C LEU A 70 8.57 -23.18 -20.59
N ASN A 71 9.59 -22.36 -20.33
CA ASN A 71 9.89 -21.82 -19.01
C ASN A 71 9.17 -20.49 -18.69
N GLN A 72 8.33 -19.98 -19.60
CA GLN A 72 7.54 -18.77 -19.42
C GLN A 72 6.04 -19.13 -19.35
N SER A 73 5.53 -19.33 -18.14
CA SER A 73 4.12 -19.64 -17.90
C SER A 73 3.20 -18.40 -17.81
N TYR A 74 3.77 -17.20 -17.83
CA TYR A 74 3.03 -15.94 -17.71
C TYR A 74 3.29 -15.00 -18.90
N MET A 75 2.25 -14.27 -19.30
CA MET A 75 2.32 -13.23 -20.33
C MET A 75 1.73 -11.91 -19.80
N MET A 76 2.42 -10.80 -20.06
CA MET A 76 1.95 -9.45 -19.74
C MET A 76 1.90 -8.60 -21.01
N PHE A 77 0.74 -7.99 -21.25
CA PHE A 77 0.46 -7.12 -22.37
C PHE A 77 0.21 -5.70 -21.85
N GLN A 78 1.05 -4.76 -22.26
CA GLN A 78 0.99 -3.35 -21.87
C GLN A 78 0.59 -2.50 -23.06
N GLY A 79 -0.53 -1.80 -22.97
CA GLY A 79 -1.06 -0.92 -24.01
C GLY A 79 -0.72 0.56 -23.79
N ASP A 80 -1.02 1.37 -24.81
CA ASP A 80 -0.91 2.83 -24.80
C ASP A 80 -2.25 3.55 -24.54
N GLY A 81 -3.30 2.81 -24.21
CA GLY A 81 -4.65 3.32 -23.96
C GLY A 81 -5.58 3.35 -25.18
N LYS A 82 -5.14 2.84 -26.34
CA LYS A 82 -6.00 2.63 -27.52
C LYS A 82 -6.68 1.26 -27.52
N PRO A 83 -7.85 1.11 -28.18
CA PRO A 83 -8.47 -0.19 -28.40
C PRO A 83 -7.58 -1.17 -29.20
N ILE A 84 -7.40 -2.39 -28.68
CA ILE A 84 -6.67 -3.48 -29.35
C ILE A 84 -7.64 -4.65 -29.62
N ASN A 85 -7.50 -5.33 -30.76
CA ASN A 85 -8.22 -6.57 -31.04
C ASN A 85 -7.49 -7.79 -30.46
N ILE A 86 -8.21 -8.67 -29.77
CA ILE A 86 -7.67 -9.88 -29.15
C ILE A 86 -8.36 -11.17 -29.62
N ASP A 87 -9.17 -11.08 -30.68
CA ASP A 87 -9.96 -12.19 -31.23
C ASP A 87 -9.05 -13.21 -31.95
N LEU A 88 -7.87 -12.77 -32.38
CA LEU A 88 -6.83 -13.56 -33.05
C LEU A 88 -5.80 -14.16 -32.04
N ALA A 89 -5.96 -13.92 -30.75
CA ALA A 89 -4.96 -14.27 -29.74
C ALA A 89 -4.95 -15.78 -29.45
N ALA A 90 -3.78 -16.42 -29.56
CA ALA A 90 -3.62 -17.85 -29.28
C ALA A 90 -2.43 -18.11 -28.35
N PHE A 91 -2.65 -18.88 -27.27
CA PHE A 91 -1.68 -19.11 -26.20
C PHE A 91 -1.40 -20.60 -25.99
N PRO A 92 -0.12 -21.01 -25.85
CA PRO A 92 0.24 -22.41 -25.66
C PRO A 92 -0.17 -22.91 -24.26
N SER A 93 -0.35 -24.22 -24.11
CA SER A 93 -0.92 -24.83 -22.89
C SER A 93 -0.10 -24.65 -21.61
N HIS A 94 1.18 -24.28 -21.71
CA HIS A 94 2.03 -23.99 -20.55
C HIS A 94 1.87 -22.55 -20.02
N VAL A 95 1.25 -21.64 -20.80
CA VAL A 95 0.87 -20.31 -20.33
C VAL A 95 -0.42 -20.41 -19.53
N ASN A 96 -0.32 -20.16 -18.22
CA ASN A 96 -1.39 -20.29 -17.24
C ASN A 96 -1.76 -18.97 -16.55
N GLU A 97 -1.04 -17.88 -16.84
CA GLU A 97 -1.29 -16.52 -16.36
C GLU A 97 -1.23 -15.50 -17.49
N LEU A 98 -2.29 -14.70 -17.64
CA LEU A 98 -2.35 -13.57 -18.56
C LEU A 98 -2.65 -12.27 -17.81
N SER A 99 -1.91 -11.21 -18.12
CA SER A 99 -2.17 -9.85 -17.64
C SER A 99 -2.29 -8.86 -18.80
N PHE A 100 -3.33 -8.04 -18.79
CA PHE A 100 -3.58 -6.96 -19.75
C PHE A 100 -3.67 -5.64 -18.99
N THR A 101 -2.79 -4.68 -19.28
CA THR A 101 -2.68 -3.41 -18.56
C THR A 101 -2.71 -2.23 -19.52
N ASN A 102 -3.60 -1.26 -19.30
CA ASN A 102 -3.83 -0.10 -20.18
C ASN A 102 -4.19 -0.49 -21.64
N ILE A 103 -4.87 -1.63 -21.79
CA ILE A 103 -5.41 -2.13 -23.05
C ILE A 103 -6.94 -2.13 -22.95
N PRO A 104 -7.63 -1.09 -23.42
CA PRO A 104 -9.00 -1.24 -23.86
C PRO A 104 -9.07 -2.31 -24.95
N PHE A 105 -10.04 -3.21 -24.87
CA PHE A 105 -10.36 -4.14 -25.94
C PHE A 105 -11.85 -4.07 -26.23
N ASN A 106 -12.20 -4.14 -27.51
CA ASN A 106 -13.60 -4.21 -27.90
C ASN A 106 -14.12 -5.62 -27.58
N LEU A 107 -15.26 -5.72 -26.88
CA LEU A 107 -15.74 -6.97 -26.28
C LEU A 107 -16.43 -7.87 -27.31
N SER A 108 -15.62 -8.45 -28.18
CA SER A 108 -16.03 -9.48 -29.14
C SER A 108 -16.45 -10.75 -28.40
N SER A 109 -17.64 -11.28 -28.72
CA SER A 109 -18.12 -12.55 -28.17
C SER A 109 -17.40 -13.78 -28.73
N SER A 110 -16.47 -13.58 -29.66
CA SER A 110 -15.72 -14.63 -30.34
C SER A 110 -14.45 -15.10 -29.60
N ILE A 111 -13.93 -14.32 -28.65
CA ILE A 111 -12.62 -14.54 -28.00
C ILE A 111 -12.52 -15.95 -27.41
N GLN A 112 -11.65 -16.79 -27.99
CA GLN A 112 -11.39 -18.16 -27.53
C GLN A 112 -10.14 -18.20 -26.64
N TRP A 113 -10.35 -18.26 -25.33
CA TRP A 113 -9.25 -18.39 -24.37
C TRP A 113 -8.68 -19.82 -24.30
N SER A 114 -7.38 -19.94 -24.04
CA SER A 114 -6.74 -21.23 -23.71
C SER A 114 -7.32 -21.81 -22.42
N SER A 115 -7.69 -23.09 -22.45
CA SER A 115 -8.29 -23.84 -21.33
C SER A 115 -7.36 -24.13 -20.15
N ASN A 116 -6.13 -23.59 -20.18
CA ASN A 116 -5.11 -23.73 -19.14
C ASN A 116 -4.89 -22.42 -18.35
N ILE A 117 -5.58 -21.34 -18.69
CA ILE A 117 -5.45 -20.04 -18.02
C ILE A 117 -6.11 -20.12 -16.64
N THR A 118 -5.30 -20.01 -15.59
CA THR A 118 -5.71 -20.06 -14.17
C THR A 118 -5.74 -18.68 -13.52
N SER A 119 -4.94 -17.73 -14.03
CA SER A 119 -4.87 -16.34 -13.60
C SER A 119 -5.15 -15.41 -14.79
N LEU A 120 -6.12 -14.52 -14.64
CA LEU A 120 -6.49 -13.51 -15.63
C LEU A 120 -6.59 -12.14 -14.95
N THR A 121 -5.67 -11.25 -15.30
CA THR A 121 -5.61 -9.87 -14.82
C THR A 121 -5.93 -8.91 -15.96
N ILE A 122 -6.88 -8.00 -15.74
CA ILE A 122 -7.26 -6.93 -16.67
C ILE A 122 -7.34 -5.62 -15.88
N GLN A 123 -6.48 -4.66 -16.21
CA GLN A 123 -6.34 -3.42 -15.45
C GLN A 123 -6.22 -2.19 -16.37
N ILE A 124 -6.83 -1.06 -15.97
CA ILE A 124 -6.81 0.19 -16.75
C ILE A 124 -7.37 -0.01 -18.19
N ALA A 125 -8.27 -0.98 -18.38
CA ALA A 125 -8.81 -1.36 -19.68
C ALA A 125 -10.13 -0.64 -20.03
N ASN A 126 -10.58 0.29 -19.17
CA ASN A 126 -11.83 1.03 -19.32
C ASN A 126 -13.05 0.13 -19.61
N LEU A 127 -13.06 -1.09 -19.07
CA LEU A 127 -14.11 -2.07 -19.36
C LEU A 127 -15.47 -1.61 -18.85
N ASN A 128 -16.44 -1.49 -19.73
CA ASN A 128 -17.86 -1.30 -19.38
C ASN A 128 -18.57 -2.63 -19.09
N ALA A 129 -17.97 -3.74 -19.51
CA ALA A 129 -18.49 -5.09 -19.36
C ALA A 129 -17.34 -6.11 -19.20
N ILE A 130 -17.61 -7.23 -18.53
CA ILE A 130 -16.64 -8.31 -18.32
C ILE A 130 -16.60 -9.20 -19.59
N PRO A 131 -15.42 -9.57 -20.12
CA PRO A 131 -15.31 -10.54 -21.21
C PRO A 131 -15.78 -11.95 -20.77
N PRO A 132 -16.04 -12.88 -21.71
CA PRO A 132 -16.16 -14.29 -21.37
C PRO A 132 -14.92 -14.75 -20.58
N VAL A 133 -15.10 -15.37 -19.40
CA VAL A 133 -13.99 -15.80 -18.55
C VAL A 133 -13.74 -17.30 -18.75
N PRO A 134 -12.49 -17.75 -19.00
CA PRO A 134 -12.21 -19.17 -19.22
C PRO A 134 -12.61 -20.03 -18.00
N PRO A 135 -13.28 -21.20 -18.19
CA PRO A 135 -13.70 -22.07 -17.08
C PRO A 135 -12.57 -22.65 -16.20
N SER A 136 -11.31 -22.45 -16.59
CA SER A 136 -10.11 -22.82 -15.83
C SER A 136 -9.65 -21.75 -14.83
N VAL A 137 -10.20 -20.53 -14.89
CA VAL A 137 -9.74 -19.40 -14.08
C VAL A 137 -10.09 -19.60 -12.61
N GLN A 138 -9.07 -19.40 -11.77
CA GLN A 138 -9.14 -19.43 -10.31
C GLN A 138 -8.86 -18.04 -9.71
N LEU A 139 -8.07 -17.20 -10.39
CA LEU A 139 -7.78 -15.81 -10.05
C LEU A 139 -8.26 -14.90 -11.18
N LEU A 140 -9.23 -14.03 -10.88
CA LEU A 140 -9.72 -12.99 -11.77
C LEU A 140 -9.53 -11.61 -11.14
N PHE A 141 -8.74 -10.75 -11.78
CA PHE A 141 -8.49 -9.39 -11.32
C PHE A 141 -9.01 -8.38 -12.36
N LEU A 142 -9.96 -7.54 -11.98
CA LEU A 142 -10.63 -6.55 -12.83
C LEU A 142 -10.48 -5.15 -12.21
N GLY A 143 -9.27 -4.58 -12.26
CA GLY A 143 -8.95 -3.33 -11.55
C GLY A 143 -8.99 -2.07 -12.41
N VAL A 144 -9.43 -0.93 -11.87
CA VAL A 144 -9.38 0.38 -12.57
C VAL A 144 -10.13 0.32 -13.91
N ASN A 145 -11.41 -0.01 -13.86
CA ASN A 145 -12.29 -0.14 -15.04
C ASN A 145 -13.63 0.59 -14.84
N ALA A 146 -14.45 0.67 -15.88
CA ALA A 146 -15.76 1.33 -15.86
C ALA A 146 -16.92 0.40 -15.45
N LEU A 147 -16.63 -0.81 -14.92
CA LEU A 147 -17.64 -1.83 -14.67
C LEU A 147 -18.68 -1.33 -13.66
N ASN A 148 -19.96 -1.45 -14.04
CA ASN A 148 -21.08 -0.97 -13.24
C ASN A 148 -22.26 -1.97 -13.20
N ASN A 149 -22.32 -2.94 -14.12
CA ASN A 149 -23.42 -3.89 -14.25
C ASN A 149 -23.13 -5.21 -13.52
N VAL A 150 -23.82 -5.44 -12.40
CA VAL A 150 -23.67 -6.67 -11.58
C VAL A 150 -24.05 -7.96 -12.31
N THR A 151 -24.85 -7.89 -13.38
CA THR A 151 -25.40 -9.08 -14.07
C THR A 151 -24.30 -10.03 -14.57
N GLN A 152 -23.15 -9.50 -15.00
CA GLN A 152 -22.04 -10.31 -15.50
C GLN A 152 -21.24 -11.00 -14.39
N LEU A 153 -21.27 -10.47 -13.15
CA LEU A 153 -20.67 -11.13 -11.98
C LEU A 153 -21.42 -12.42 -11.60
N ARG A 154 -22.68 -12.58 -12.03
CA ARG A 154 -23.47 -13.82 -11.89
C ARG A 154 -23.08 -14.91 -12.90
N ALA A 155 -22.34 -14.55 -13.95
CA ALA A 155 -21.91 -15.45 -15.01
C ALA A 155 -20.43 -15.86 -14.89
N LEU A 156 -19.77 -15.52 -13.78
CA LEU A 156 -18.38 -15.95 -13.52
C LEU A 156 -18.30 -17.47 -13.34
N PRO A 157 -17.24 -18.14 -13.83
CA PRO A 157 -17.04 -19.56 -13.61
C PRO A 157 -17.00 -19.93 -12.13
N PRO A 158 -17.61 -21.06 -11.70
CA PRO A 158 -17.62 -21.50 -10.30
C PRO A 158 -16.23 -21.93 -9.79
N THR A 159 -15.23 -21.98 -10.67
CA THR A 159 -13.81 -22.21 -10.38
C THR A 159 -13.09 -20.97 -9.85
N VAL A 160 -13.63 -19.77 -10.04
CA VAL A 160 -13.01 -18.53 -9.55
C VAL A 160 -13.05 -18.55 -8.01
N GLN A 161 -11.87 -18.54 -7.40
CA GLN A 161 -11.67 -18.55 -5.95
C GLN A 161 -11.05 -17.25 -5.44
N LYS A 162 -10.47 -16.43 -6.31
CA LYS A 162 -9.88 -15.12 -5.99
C LYS A 162 -10.45 -14.10 -6.98
N LEU A 163 -11.18 -13.11 -6.47
CA LEU A 163 -11.82 -12.07 -7.28
C LEU A 163 -11.38 -10.68 -6.80
N SER A 164 -10.86 -9.85 -7.69
CA SER A 164 -10.67 -8.42 -7.44
C SER A 164 -11.55 -7.59 -8.38
N LEU A 165 -12.26 -6.62 -7.79
CA LEU A 165 -13.07 -5.60 -8.44
C LEU A 165 -12.58 -4.20 -8.04
N GLU A 166 -11.28 -4.02 -7.81
CA GLU A 166 -10.70 -2.75 -7.36
C GLU A 166 -11.02 -1.56 -8.29
N ASN A 167 -11.44 -0.43 -7.72
CA ASN A 167 -11.65 0.83 -8.44
C ASN A 167 -12.51 0.68 -9.72
N ASN A 168 -13.74 0.19 -9.53
CA ASN A 168 -14.79 0.15 -10.55
C ASN A 168 -15.92 1.13 -10.22
N ASN A 169 -16.92 1.18 -11.09
CA ASN A 169 -18.07 2.09 -11.01
C ASN A 169 -19.38 1.39 -10.58
N PHE A 170 -19.27 0.29 -9.83
CA PHE A 170 -20.44 -0.37 -9.24
C PHE A 170 -21.07 0.52 -8.15
N THR A 171 -22.37 0.76 -8.24
CA THR A 171 -23.14 1.47 -7.19
C THR A 171 -23.71 0.50 -6.15
N ALA A 172 -24.07 -0.71 -6.59
CA ALA A 172 -24.58 -1.79 -5.76
C ALA A 172 -24.09 -3.16 -6.26
N LEU A 173 -23.94 -4.11 -5.35
CA LEU A 173 -23.73 -5.53 -5.64
C LEU A 173 -24.91 -6.33 -5.07
N SER A 174 -25.73 -6.90 -5.95
CA SER A 174 -26.89 -7.72 -5.54
C SER A 174 -26.94 -9.11 -6.18
N ASP A 175 -27.45 -10.08 -5.41
CA ASP A 175 -27.79 -11.44 -5.87
C ASP A 175 -26.60 -12.15 -6.53
N LEU A 176 -25.58 -12.44 -5.72
CA LEU A 176 -24.32 -13.06 -6.15
C LEU A 176 -24.00 -14.27 -5.27
N ASP A 177 -23.65 -15.40 -5.89
CA ASP A 177 -23.14 -16.57 -5.18
C ASP A 177 -21.61 -16.57 -5.18
N TRP A 178 -21.02 -16.19 -4.04
CA TRP A 178 -19.58 -16.19 -3.81
C TRP A 178 -19.17 -17.27 -2.80
N ARG A 179 -19.98 -18.33 -2.62
CA ARG A 179 -19.71 -19.41 -1.65
C ARG A 179 -18.46 -20.24 -1.96
N ASN A 180 -17.97 -20.21 -3.20
CA ASN A 180 -16.69 -20.81 -3.62
C ASN A 180 -15.48 -19.86 -3.44
N MET A 181 -15.69 -18.57 -3.16
CA MET A 181 -14.59 -17.61 -3.05
C MET A 181 -13.75 -17.84 -1.79
N THR A 182 -12.44 -17.68 -1.94
CA THR A 182 -11.45 -17.72 -0.86
C THR A 182 -10.81 -16.35 -0.62
N LYS A 183 -10.67 -15.52 -1.66
CA LYS A 183 -10.24 -14.12 -1.53
C LYS A 183 -11.13 -13.20 -2.38
N VAL A 184 -11.63 -12.12 -1.79
CA VAL A 184 -12.41 -11.09 -2.48
C VAL A 184 -11.82 -9.71 -2.16
N TYR A 185 -11.60 -8.89 -3.18
CA TYR A 185 -11.08 -7.52 -3.06
C TYR A 185 -12.06 -6.54 -3.71
N LEU A 186 -12.67 -5.67 -2.90
CA LEU A 186 -13.60 -4.61 -3.30
C LEU A 186 -12.98 -3.20 -3.12
N LEU A 187 -11.66 -3.15 -2.97
CA LEU A 187 -10.83 -1.96 -2.78
C LEU A 187 -11.27 -0.74 -3.60
N LYS A 188 -11.23 0.44 -2.98
CA LYS A 188 -11.25 1.75 -3.67
C LYS A 188 -12.43 1.93 -4.67
N ASN A 189 -13.61 1.35 -4.44
CA ASN A 189 -14.80 1.62 -5.28
C ASN A 189 -15.57 2.83 -4.72
N PRO A 190 -15.36 4.07 -5.23
CA PRO A 190 -15.87 5.28 -4.57
C PRO A 190 -17.39 5.42 -4.60
N ASN A 191 -18.05 4.73 -5.54
CA ASN A 191 -19.50 4.82 -5.77
C ASN A 191 -20.30 3.64 -5.19
N LEU A 192 -19.63 2.59 -4.70
CA LEU A 192 -20.30 1.43 -4.12
C LEU A 192 -20.92 1.83 -2.77
N ARG A 193 -22.25 1.72 -2.66
CA ARG A 193 -23.03 2.05 -1.43
C ARG A 193 -23.82 0.88 -0.87
N ALA A 194 -24.12 -0.12 -1.67
CA ALA A 194 -25.01 -1.20 -1.28
C ALA A 194 -24.45 -2.59 -1.60
N ILE A 195 -24.60 -3.52 -0.65
CA ILE A 195 -24.43 -4.96 -0.88
C ILE A 195 -25.68 -5.68 -0.36
N SER A 196 -26.33 -6.50 -1.19
CA SER A 196 -27.55 -7.21 -0.81
C SER A 196 -27.59 -8.63 -1.38
N ASN A 197 -27.94 -9.63 -0.58
CA ASN A 197 -28.09 -11.01 -1.06
C ASN A 197 -26.82 -11.55 -1.78
N VAL A 198 -25.63 -11.20 -1.26
CA VAL A 198 -24.34 -11.72 -1.73
C VAL A 198 -23.88 -12.81 -0.76
N GLN A 199 -23.83 -14.06 -1.21
CA GLN A 199 -23.61 -15.22 -0.34
C GLN A 199 -22.12 -15.55 -0.19
N PHE A 200 -21.66 -15.69 1.05
CA PHE A 200 -20.30 -16.16 1.37
C PHE A 200 -20.36 -17.47 2.17
N SER A 201 -19.33 -18.32 2.04
CA SER A 201 -19.17 -19.52 2.85
C SER A 201 -17.91 -19.45 3.72
N ARG A 202 -17.73 -20.43 4.62
CA ARG A 202 -16.51 -20.59 5.45
C ARG A 202 -15.26 -20.97 4.63
N SER A 203 -15.32 -20.98 3.29
CA SER A 203 -14.16 -20.95 2.39
C SER A 203 -13.40 -19.63 2.43
N ILE A 204 -14.06 -18.52 2.80
CA ILE A 204 -13.48 -17.18 2.75
C ILE A 204 -12.25 -17.08 3.68
N ARG A 205 -11.15 -16.56 3.14
CA ARG A 205 -9.88 -16.32 3.84
C ARG A 205 -9.45 -14.86 3.76
N GLN A 206 -9.85 -14.13 2.73
CA GLN A 206 -9.58 -12.70 2.64
C GLN A 206 -10.78 -11.93 2.10
N LEU A 207 -11.18 -10.87 2.79
CA LEU A 207 -12.16 -9.89 2.31
C LEU A 207 -11.58 -8.48 2.48
N ASN A 208 -11.06 -7.91 1.40
CA ASN A 208 -10.48 -6.57 1.41
C ASN A 208 -11.52 -5.54 0.93
N MET A 209 -11.73 -4.48 1.72
CA MET A 209 -12.78 -3.48 1.54
C MET A 209 -12.29 -2.05 1.85
N ASP A 210 -10.99 -1.77 1.68
CA ASP A 210 -10.45 -0.46 2.02
C ASP A 210 -11.04 0.66 1.15
N ASN A 211 -11.31 1.79 1.80
CA ASN A 211 -11.98 2.99 1.27
C ASN A 211 -13.41 2.78 0.73
N LEU A 212 -14.17 1.82 1.31
CA LEU A 212 -15.61 1.68 1.06
C LEU A 212 -16.48 2.40 2.10
N THR A 213 -17.47 3.15 1.63
CA THR A 213 -18.59 3.64 2.44
C THR A 213 -19.86 2.91 2.02
N LEU A 214 -20.28 1.91 2.79
CA LEU A 214 -21.55 1.22 2.59
C LEU A 214 -22.64 1.84 3.46
N GLU A 215 -23.72 2.26 2.80
CA GLU A 215 -24.96 2.81 3.37
C GLU A 215 -26.01 1.70 3.60
N ARG A 216 -25.77 0.51 3.05
CA ARG A 216 -26.62 -0.68 3.15
C ARG A 216 -25.80 -1.96 3.00
N TRP A 217 -25.86 -2.86 3.97
CA TRP A 217 -25.45 -4.25 3.77
C TRP A 217 -26.49 -5.22 4.31
N ILE A 218 -27.16 -5.95 3.43
CA ILE A 218 -28.21 -6.94 3.75
C ILE A 218 -27.71 -8.35 3.37
N MET A 219 -27.70 -9.27 4.33
CA MET A 219 -27.17 -10.64 4.14
C MET A 219 -28.05 -11.68 4.84
N ASP A 220 -27.95 -12.95 4.41
CA ASP A 220 -28.55 -14.06 5.15
C ASP A 220 -27.72 -14.46 6.38
N ASN A 221 -28.36 -15.21 7.29
CA ASN A 221 -27.75 -15.69 8.54
C ASN A 221 -26.50 -16.56 8.28
N SER A 222 -26.49 -17.37 7.21
CA SER A 222 -25.35 -18.23 6.88
C SER A 222 -24.11 -17.42 6.45
N THR A 223 -24.34 -16.34 5.71
CA THR A 223 -23.33 -15.38 5.25
C THR A 223 -22.78 -14.55 6.40
N PHE A 224 -23.65 -14.08 7.29
CA PHE A 224 -23.23 -13.38 8.51
C PHE A 224 -22.32 -14.26 9.36
N LEU A 225 -22.73 -15.50 9.63
CA LEU A 225 -21.91 -16.46 10.37
C LEU A 225 -20.60 -16.79 9.64
N ALA A 226 -20.59 -16.91 8.31
CA ALA A 226 -19.38 -17.14 7.53
C ALA A 226 -18.36 -15.99 7.68
N LEU A 227 -18.78 -14.75 7.46
CA LEU A 227 -17.90 -13.58 7.57
C LEU A 227 -17.44 -13.35 9.03
N ASN A 228 -18.38 -13.38 9.98
CA ASN A 228 -18.14 -13.01 11.37
C ASN A 228 -17.28 -14.03 12.15
N SER A 229 -17.39 -15.32 11.83
CA SER A 229 -16.61 -16.37 12.52
C SER A 229 -15.29 -16.75 11.85
N THR A 230 -15.12 -16.47 10.55
CA THR A 230 -13.94 -16.93 9.78
C THR A 230 -12.85 -15.87 9.67
N LEU A 231 -13.20 -14.57 9.70
CA LEU A 231 -12.27 -13.48 9.40
C LEU A 231 -11.90 -12.64 10.63
N ARG A 232 -10.62 -12.31 10.76
CA ARG A 232 -10.05 -11.40 11.77
C ARG A 232 -9.58 -10.08 11.15
N PRO A 233 -9.51 -8.98 11.90
CA PRO A 233 -8.94 -7.74 11.37
C PRO A 233 -7.46 -7.92 11.07
N ASN A 234 -7.03 -7.51 9.88
CA ASN A 234 -5.61 -7.38 9.56
C ASN A 234 -5.02 -6.14 10.27
N THR A 235 -3.80 -6.23 10.78
CA THR A 235 -3.09 -5.17 11.52
C THR A 235 -2.00 -4.49 10.71
N THR A 236 -1.41 -5.20 9.76
CA THR A 236 -0.40 -4.73 8.81
C THR A 236 -0.89 -4.91 7.37
N VAL A 237 -0.18 -4.33 6.41
CA VAL A 237 -0.39 -4.63 4.98
C VAL A 237 0.12 -6.04 4.66
N ASP A 238 1.20 -6.49 5.32
CA ASP A 238 1.84 -7.80 5.12
C ASP A 238 1.00 -9.00 5.59
N ASP A 239 0.05 -8.82 6.52
CA ASP A 239 -0.85 -9.88 7.00
C ASP A 239 -1.66 -10.52 5.84
N ALA A 240 -1.83 -9.80 4.74
CA ALA A 240 -2.44 -10.26 3.50
C ALA A 240 -1.61 -11.30 2.72
N THR A 241 -0.28 -11.29 2.91
CA THR A 241 0.70 -11.72 1.91
C THR A 241 1.99 -12.36 2.45
N GLN A 242 2.07 -12.75 3.74
CA GLN A 242 3.26 -13.48 4.22
C GLN A 242 3.51 -14.82 3.48
N ALA A 243 4.70 -14.91 2.88
CA ALA A 243 5.26 -16.16 2.39
C ALA A 243 5.71 -17.03 3.59
N GLY A 244 5.42 -18.34 3.56
CA GLY A 244 5.74 -19.25 4.66
C GLY A 244 4.70 -20.33 4.97
N GLY A 245 3.53 -20.32 4.29
CA GLY A 245 2.59 -21.44 4.32
C GLY A 245 1.55 -21.45 5.44
N LYS A 246 1.45 -20.39 6.25
CA LYS A 246 0.31 -20.15 7.15
C LYS A 246 -0.42 -18.87 6.75
N LEU A 247 -1.56 -19.01 6.06
CA LEU A 247 -2.49 -17.89 5.89
C LEU A 247 -3.24 -17.67 7.21
N PHE A 248 -3.24 -16.43 7.69
CA PHE A 248 -4.34 -15.95 8.52
C PHE A 248 -5.59 -15.70 7.64
N ALA A 249 -6.77 -15.83 8.25
CA ALA A 249 -8.02 -15.53 7.60
C ALA A 249 -8.53 -14.17 8.10
N GLY A 250 -8.66 -13.18 7.22
CA GLY A 250 -8.87 -11.81 7.67
C GLY A 250 -9.47 -10.82 6.68
N TYR A 251 -9.74 -9.62 7.19
CA TYR A 251 -10.35 -8.52 6.46
C TYR A 251 -9.56 -7.23 6.68
N ASN A 252 -9.48 -6.41 5.62
CA ASN A 252 -9.01 -5.03 5.75
C ASN A 252 -10.22 -4.10 5.97
N TYR A 253 -9.97 -2.93 6.58
CA TYR A 253 -11.00 -2.01 7.05
C TYR A 253 -10.52 -0.53 7.09
N TYR A 254 -9.43 -0.21 6.40
CA TYR A 254 -8.88 1.14 6.32
C TYR A 254 -9.83 2.04 5.52
N GLY A 255 -10.35 3.10 6.14
CA GLY A 255 -11.37 3.96 5.53
C GLY A 255 -12.73 3.26 5.31
N LEU A 256 -12.94 2.06 5.87
CA LEU A 256 -14.21 1.33 5.78
C LEU A 256 -15.27 1.94 6.72
N SER A 257 -16.43 2.27 6.17
CA SER A 257 -17.65 2.57 6.92
C SER A 257 -18.76 1.63 6.48
N ILE A 258 -19.41 0.93 7.42
CA ILE A 258 -20.59 0.11 7.15
C ILE A 258 -21.69 0.55 8.11
N ARG A 259 -22.74 1.15 7.54
CA ARG A 259 -23.95 1.57 8.22
C ARG A 259 -25.12 0.96 7.46
N THR A 260 -26.12 0.46 8.15
CA THR A 260 -27.38 0.01 7.54
C THR A 260 -28.51 0.58 8.37
N ASP A 261 -29.52 1.15 7.72
CA ASP A 261 -30.63 1.82 8.42
C ASP A 261 -31.52 0.81 9.19
N PRO A 262 -31.95 1.10 10.43
CA PRO A 262 -32.85 0.22 11.18
C PRO A 262 -34.19 -0.01 10.49
N THR A 263 -34.81 1.05 9.96
CA THR A 263 -36.11 1.01 9.28
C THR A 263 -36.05 0.18 8.01
N GLU A 264 -34.97 0.34 7.22
CA GLU A 264 -34.75 -0.46 6.02
C GLU A 264 -34.51 -1.95 6.36
N CYS A 265 -33.78 -2.22 7.45
CA CYS A 265 -33.56 -3.59 7.91
C CYS A 265 -34.84 -4.26 8.41
N GLU A 266 -35.66 -3.55 9.19
CA GLU A 266 -36.97 -4.04 9.65
C GLU A 266 -37.93 -4.27 8.47
N THR A 267 -37.95 -3.35 7.50
CA THR A 267 -38.71 -3.49 6.24
C THR A 267 -38.27 -4.71 5.44
N SER A 268 -36.97 -5.04 5.48
CA SER A 268 -36.39 -6.25 4.87
C SER A 268 -36.66 -7.54 5.66
N ASN A 269 -37.41 -7.47 6.77
CA ASN A 269 -37.59 -8.53 7.77
C ASN A 269 -36.26 -9.09 8.35
N GLY A 270 -35.25 -8.23 8.48
CA GLY A 270 -34.00 -8.54 9.15
C GLY A 270 -33.95 -8.10 10.61
N VAL A 271 -32.75 -8.20 11.18
CA VAL A 271 -32.33 -7.63 12.46
C VAL A 271 -30.94 -7.03 12.24
N LEU A 272 -30.69 -5.81 12.74
CA LEU A 272 -29.36 -5.22 12.72
C LEU A 272 -28.43 -6.00 13.67
N GLN A 273 -27.25 -6.37 13.19
CA GLN A 273 -26.20 -7.01 13.98
C GLN A 273 -24.84 -6.35 13.73
N GLU A 274 -23.95 -6.41 14.72
CA GLU A 274 -22.57 -5.98 14.55
C GLU A 274 -21.75 -7.09 13.88
N LEU A 275 -21.15 -6.76 12.73
CA LEU A 275 -20.18 -7.59 12.05
C LEU A 275 -18.79 -7.36 12.65
N TRP A 276 -18.13 -8.46 13.04
CA TRP A 276 -16.84 -8.47 13.75
C TRP A 276 -16.88 -7.66 15.07
N PRO A 277 -17.62 -8.10 16.09
CA PRO A 277 -17.68 -7.43 17.40
C PRO A 277 -16.37 -7.60 18.21
N ASP A 278 -15.51 -8.54 17.83
CA ASP A 278 -14.15 -8.64 18.36
C ASP A 278 -13.23 -7.62 17.67
N LYS A 279 -12.79 -6.63 18.45
CA LYS A 279 -11.98 -5.49 18.01
C LYS A 279 -10.58 -5.50 18.62
N THR A 280 -10.25 -6.52 19.41
CA THR A 280 -8.98 -6.64 20.16
C THR A 280 -7.75 -6.61 19.27
N GLN A 281 -7.90 -7.07 18.02
CA GLN A 281 -6.85 -7.12 17.00
C GLN A 281 -6.98 -6.01 15.93
N ARG A 282 -7.79 -4.96 16.14
CA ARG A 282 -7.81 -3.81 15.22
C ARG A 282 -6.72 -2.82 15.57
N ARG A 283 -6.13 -2.14 14.56
CA ARG A 283 -5.37 -0.91 14.80
C ARG A 283 -6.20 0.06 15.63
N PHE A 284 -5.57 0.72 16.60
CA PHE A 284 -6.23 1.49 17.65
C PHE A 284 -7.26 2.53 17.14
N GLU A 285 -7.00 3.20 16.02
CA GLU A 285 -7.93 4.13 15.36
C GLU A 285 -9.32 3.51 15.04
N PHE A 286 -9.35 2.22 14.70
CA PHE A 286 -10.57 1.48 14.34
C PHE A 286 -11.07 0.56 15.46
N SER A 287 -10.43 0.58 16.63
CA SER A 287 -10.78 -0.23 17.80
C SER A 287 -12.21 0.00 18.32
N THR A 288 -12.76 1.19 18.08
CA THR A 288 -14.14 1.54 18.50
C THR A 288 -15.17 1.40 17.37
N THR A 289 -14.75 1.21 16.12
CA THR A 289 -15.65 1.21 14.95
C THR A 289 -16.67 0.08 15.06
N VAL A 290 -17.94 0.40 14.77
CA VAL A 290 -19.04 -0.56 14.68
C VAL A 290 -19.40 -0.71 13.21
N TYR A 291 -19.52 -1.96 12.74
CA TYR A 291 -19.95 -2.29 11.39
C TYR A 291 -21.34 -2.92 11.45
N THR A 292 -22.39 -2.12 11.20
CA THR A 292 -23.77 -2.58 11.38
C THR A 292 -24.34 -3.09 10.07
N VAL A 293 -24.61 -4.39 10.01
CA VAL A 293 -25.22 -5.07 8.87
C VAL A 293 -26.64 -5.53 9.21
N CYS A 294 -27.50 -5.60 8.21
CA CYS A 294 -28.81 -6.23 8.35
C CYS A 294 -28.71 -7.73 8.07
N VAL A 295 -29.03 -8.56 9.05
CA VAL A 295 -29.12 -10.01 8.89
C VAL A 295 -30.58 -10.39 8.74
N LEU A 296 -30.94 -10.95 7.59
CA LEU A 296 -32.29 -11.43 7.31
C LEU A 296 -32.67 -12.53 8.31
N LYS A 297 -33.88 -12.47 8.87
CA LYS A 297 -34.41 -13.59 9.66
C LYS A 297 -34.62 -14.77 8.72
N ASP A 298 -34.22 -15.96 9.17
CA ASP A 298 -34.45 -17.18 8.42
C ASP A 298 -35.94 -17.30 8.08
N LYS A 299 -36.26 -17.52 6.80
CA LYS A 299 -37.65 -17.70 6.36
C LYS A 299 -38.20 -18.91 7.11
N MET A 300 -39.23 -18.70 7.94
CA MET A 300 -39.99 -19.81 8.51
C MET A 300 -40.51 -20.65 7.35
N THR A 301 -39.93 -21.83 7.13
CA THR A 301 -40.43 -22.79 6.17
C THR A 301 -41.80 -23.23 6.67
N THR A 302 -42.83 -22.74 5.98
CA THR A 302 -44.20 -23.23 6.10
C THR A 302 -44.28 -24.63 5.53
N HIS A 303 -43.71 -25.59 6.27
CA HIS A 303 -44.04 -27.00 6.14
C HIS A 303 -45.56 -27.11 6.32
N ALA A 304 -46.27 -27.32 5.21
CA ALA A 304 -47.70 -27.54 5.24
C ALA A 304 -47.99 -28.71 6.21
N PRO A 305 -49.03 -28.62 7.06
CA PRO A 305 -49.32 -29.65 8.03
C PRO A 305 -49.62 -30.97 7.31
N MET A 306 -48.68 -31.92 7.42
CA MET A 306 -48.91 -33.28 6.89
C MET A 306 -50.10 -33.91 7.63
N ALA A 307 -50.90 -34.67 6.88
CA ALA A 307 -52.18 -35.17 7.36
C ALA A 307 -52.04 -36.08 8.59
N ILE A 308 -53.01 -35.99 9.48
CA ILE A 308 -53.08 -36.77 10.72
C ILE A 308 -53.29 -38.25 10.38
N LEU A 309 -52.38 -39.11 10.87
CA LEU A 309 -52.66 -40.51 11.15
C LEU A 309 -52.33 -40.77 12.63
N THR A 310 -53.22 -41.52 13.29
CA THR A 310 -53.28 -41.60 14.75
C THR A 310 -52.44 -42.75 15.33
N PRO A 311 -51.76 -42.55 16.47
CA PRO A 311 -51.33 -43.65 17.33
C PRO A 311 -52.50 -44.11 18.25
N PRO A 312 -52.61 -45.41 18.58
CA PRO A 312 -53.53 -45.90 19.60
C PRO A 312 -53.04 -45.58 21.04
N PRO A 313 -53.93 -45.62 22.05
CA PRO A 313 -53.71 -44.93 23.33
C PRO A 313 -53.25 -45.84 24.49
N LYS A 314 -52.87 -45.17 25.60
CA LYS A 314 -52.82 -45.56 27.05
C LYS A 314 -51.48 -45.16 27.72
N ASP A 315 -51.43 -44.81 29.01
CA ASP A 315 -52.46 -44.79 30.06
C ASP A 315 -52.52 -43.46 30.85
N THR A 316 -53.52 -43.35 31.72
CA THR A 316 -53.94 -42.19 32.55
C THR A 316 -52.98 -41.76 33.66
N ILE A 317 -53.10 -40.49 34.09
CA ILE A 317 -53.58 -40.10 35.44
C ILE A 317 -53.97 -38.60 35.46
N GLU A 318 -55.08 -38.27 36.11
CA GLU A 318 -55.52 -36.88 36.37
C GLU A 318 -54.98 -36.37 37.71
N ILE A 319 -54.58 -35.09 37.80
CA ILE A 319 -54.70 -34.31 39.06
C ILE A 319 -55.17 -32.87 38.77
N VAL A 320 -56.42 -32.61 39.20
CA VAL A 320 -57.02 -31.41 39.82
C VAL A 320 -56.26 -30.06 39.80
N THR A 321 -57.02 -28.98 39.60
CA THR A 321 -56.52 -27.58 39.53
C THR A 321 -56.44 -26.84 40.88
N LYS A 322 -55.70 -25.71 40.86
CA LYS A 322 -55.58 -24.63 41.86
C LYS A 322 -54.64 -24.89 43.05
N HIS A 323 -53.68 -23.98 43.24
CA HIS A 323 -53.65 -23.04 44.39
C HIS A 323 -52.70 -21.87 44.09
N THR A 324 -52.76 -20.80 44.88
CA THR A 324 -52.01 -19.53 44.71
C THR A 324 -51.35 -19.07 46.02
N LEU A 325 -50.49 -18.04 45.94
CA LEU A 325 -49.69 -17.41 47.03
C LEU A 325 -48.48 -18.23 47.55
N PRO A 326 -47.49 -17.61 48.24
CA PRO A 326 -47.45 -16.23 48.77
C PRO A 326 -46.26 -15.33 48.35
N THR A 327 -46.53 -14.02 48.31
CA THR A 327 -45.54 -12.95 48.16
C THR A 327 -44.78 -12.69 49.47
N ARG A 328 -43.49 -13.05 49.60
CA ARG A 328 -42.70 -12.65 50.80
C ARG A 328 -41.16 -12.57 50.73
N THR A 329 -40.57 -12.29 49.56
CA THR A 329 -39.08 -12.26 49.43
C THR A 329 -38.45 -10.99 48.85
N LEU A 330 -39.23 -10.00 48.40
CA LEU A 330 -38.70 -8.82 47.68
C LEU A 330 -38.37 -7.59 48.56
N VAL A 331 -38.80 -7.55 49.82
CA VAL A 331 -38.62 -6.34 50.68
C VAL A 331 -37.21 -6.27 51.30
N GLY A 332 -36.57 -7.42 51.59
CA GLY A 332 -35.27 -7.44 52.26
C GLY A 332 -34.11 -6.88 51.44
N LEU A 333 -34.07 -7.16 50.14
CA LEU A 333 -32.99 -6.74 49.25
C LEU A 333 -32.94 -5.21 49.06
N ALA A 334 -34.09 -4.55 48.96
CA ALA A 334 -34.15 -3.10 48.82
C ALA A 334 -33.58 -2.37 50.05
N VAL A 335 -33.94 -2.83 51.26
CA VAL A 335 -33.49 -2.22 52.52
C VAL A 335 -31.97 -2.34 52.69
N GLY A 336 -31.38 -3.50 52.36
CA GLY A 336 -29.93 -3.70 52.43
C GLY A 336 -29.14 -2.74 51.52
N ILE A 337 -29.61 -2.52 50.29
CA ILE A 337 -28.98 -1.62 49.32
C ILE A 337 -29.06 -0.16 49.81
N PHE A 338 -30.22 0.29 50.33
CA PHE A 338 -30.35 1.65 50.86
C PHE A 338 -29.45 1.91 52.08
N ILE A 339 -29.29 0.95 52.99
CA ILE A 339 -28.37 1.08 54.14
C ILE A 339 -26.92 1.19 53.67
N ALA A 340 -26.49 0.36 52.70
CA ALA A 340 -25.14 0.41 52.15
C ALA A 340 -24.84 1.77 51.46
N LEU A 341 -25.76 2.25 50.61
CA LEU A 341 -25.61 3.55 49.94
C LEU A 341 -25.59 4.73 50.92
N PHE A 342 -26.41 4.68 51.98
CA PHE A 342 -26.39 5.69 53.04
C PHE A 342 -25.07 5.70 53.81
N PHE A 343 -24.50 4.53 54.09
CA PHE A 343 -23.21 4.42 54.78
C PHE A 343 -22.05 4.99 53.94
N VAL A 344 -22.03 4.70 52.64
CA VAL A 344 -21.05 5.30 51.69
C VAL A 344 -21.21 6.82 51.63
N TYR A 345 -22.45 7.33 51.48
CA TYR A 345 -22.72 8.77 51.48
C TYR A 345 -22.26 9.45 52.78
N TRP A 346 -22.48 8.81 53.93
CA TRP A 346 -22.05 9.32 55.24
C TRP A 346 -20.52 9.37 55.37
N CYS A 347 -19.80 8.34 54.91
CA CYS A 347 -18.35 8.32 54.87
C CYS A 347 -17.78 9.44 53.99
N CYS A 348 -18.31 9.61 52.77
CA CYS A 348 -17.91 10.68 51.86
C CYS A 348 -18.16 12.08 52.45
N ARG A 349 -19.31 12.30 53.11
CA ARG A 349 -19.59 13.57 53.80
C ARG A 349 -18.69 13.82 55.02
N ARG A 350 -18.29 12.78 55.75
CA ARG A 350 -17.48 12.92 56.96
C ARG A 350 -16.04 13.35 56.65
N ASN A 351 -15.46 12.86 55.56
CA ASN A 351 -14.13 13.29 55.10
C ASN A 351 -14.13 14.75 54.59
N HIS A 352 -15.25 15.22 54.02
CA HIS A 352 -15.33 16.57 53.43
C HIS A 352 -15.60 17.71 54.42
N ALA A 353 -15.71 17.42 55.72
CA ALA A 353 -16.20 18.34 56.75
C ALA A 353 -15.12 18.95 57.67
N SER A 354 -13.84 18.59 57.51
CA SER A 354 -12.75 19.01 58.42
C SER A 354 -11.69 19.90 57.75
N SER A 355 -12.03 21.19 57.51
CA SER A 355 -11.07 22.31 57.42
C SER A 355 -11.78 23.65 57.17
N ARG A 356 -11.62 24.63 58.07
CA ARG A 356 -12.04 26.04 57.84
C ARG A 356 -11.17 27.05 58.62
N LYS A 357 -10.23 27.69 57.91
CA LYS A 357 -9.74 29.08 58.11
C LYS A 357 -9.01 29.41 59.44
N PRO A 358 -8.33 30.58 59.58
CA PRO A 358 -8.31 31.77 58.70
C PRO A 358 -6.94 32.24 58.13
N GLU A 359 -7.02 32.92 56.96
CA GLU A 359 -6.49 34.29 56.64
C GLU A 359 -5.00 34.64 56.91
N ARG A 360 -4.24 35.37 56.07
CA ARG A 360 -4.46 36.32 54.92
C ARG A 360 -3.36 36.04 53.83
N ASP A 361 -3.08 36.75 52.72
CA ASP A 361 -3.57 38.02 52.13
C ASP A 361 -3.56 38.03 50.56
N SER A 362 -2.76 38.89 49.91
CA SER A 362 -2.88 39.33 48.50
C SER A 362 -1.50 39.46 47.81
N PRO A 363 -1.38 39.59 46.45
CA PRO A 363 -2.44 39.69 45.44
C PRO A 363 -2.33 38.73 44.21
N ARG A 364 -3.51 38.29 43.74
CA ARG A 364 -3.91 37.91 42.35
C ARG A 364 -2.88 37.37 41.34
N SER A 365 -3.08 36.10 40.97
CA SER A 365 -2.80 35.54 39.63
C SER A 365 -4.08 34.87 39.07
N PRO A 366 -4.24 34.69 37.75
CA PRO A 366 -5.46 34.13 37.14
C PRO A 366 -5.56 32.59 37.32
N PRO A 367 -6.78 32.03 37.35
CA PRO A 367 -6.98 30.60 37.61
C PRO A 367 -6.64 29.71 36.39
N PRO A 368 -6.19 28.46 36.61
CA PRO A 368 -5.96 27.50 35.52
C PRO A 368 -7.30 27.00 34.93
N TYR A 369 -7.40 27.02 33.61
CA TYR A 369 -8.53 26.44 32.87
C TYR A 369 -8.49 24.90 32.93
N TYR A 370 -9.27 24.31 33.83
CA TYR A 370 -9.65 22.90 33.73
C TYR A 370 -10.76 22.73 32.68
N GLY A 371 -10.36 22.60 31.42
CA GLY A 371 -11.26 22.21 30.34
C GLY A 371 -11.71 20.75 30.50
N SER A 372 -13.02 20.50 30.41
CA SER A 372 -13.60 19.16 30.54
C SER A 372 -13.30 18.30 29.30
N ALA A 373 -12.21 17.53 29.35
CA ALA A 373 -11.90 16.55 28.31
C ALA A 373 -12.94 15.43 28.24
N THR A 374 -13.44 15.12 27.05
CA THR A 374 -14.34 13.98 26.84
C THR A 374 -13.56 12.65 26.84
N PRO A 375 -14.19 11.50 27.17
CA PRO A 375 -13.47 10.22 27.33
C PRO A 375 -12.64 9.77 26.11
N ARG A 376 -12.99 10.23 24.90
CA ARG A 376 -12.28 9.90 23.66
C ARG A 376 -10.82 10.41 23.63
N HIS A 377 -10.57 11.63 24.10
CA HIS A 377 -9.20 12.18 24.13
C HIS A 377 -8.32 11.50 25.17
N HIS A 378 -8.90 10.92 26.22
CA HIS A 378 -8.12 10.22 27.24
C HIS A 378 -7.58 8.87 26.75
N ALA A 379 -8.35 8.12 25.96
CA ALA A 379 -7.85 6.89 25.34
C ALA A 379 -6.77 7.19 24.28
N GLN A 380 -7.00 8.19 23.42
CA GLN A 380 -6.06 8.55 22.34
C GLN A 380 -4.72 9.11 22.84
N SER A 381 -4.72 9.77 23.99
CA SER A 381 -3.46 10.17 24.66
C SER A 381 -2.79 9.00 25.39
N LEU A 382 -3.54 8.06 25.96
CA LEU A 382 -2.96 6.92 26.70
C LEU A 382 -2.18 5.94 25.80
N ASP A 383 -2.67 5.69 24.58
CA ASP A 383 -1.99 4.83 23.60
C ASP A 383 -0.64 5.45 23.16
N LEU A 384 -0.66 6.72 22.74
CA LEU A 384 0.55 7.49 22.42
C LEU A 384 1.50 7.65 23.62
N LEU A 385 0.99 7.77 24.85
CA LEU A 385 1.83 7.81 26.06
C LEU A 385 2.49 6.45 26.35
N THR A 386 1.88 5.34 25.95
CA THR A 386 2.46 4.00 26.05
C THR A 386 3.57 3.82 25.01
N GLU A 387 3.34 4.29 23.78
CA GLU A 387 4.34 4.29 22.70
C GLU A 387 5.52 5.24 22.98
N LEU A 388 5.29 6.40 23.61
CA LEU A 388 6.34 7.28 24.11
C LEU A 388 7.14 6.67 25.26
N ALA A 389 6.55 5.83 26.10
CA ALA A 389 7.28 5.14 27.17
C ALA A 389 8.36 4.18 26.62
N LEU A 390 8.24 3.73 25.37
CA LEU A 390 9.29 2.99 24.67
C LEU A 390 10.49 3.88 24.30
N LEU A 391 10.31 5.20 24.22
CA LEU A 391 11.38 6.19 24.02
C LEU A 391 12.01 6.66 25.34
N GLU A 392 11.46 6.32 26.51
CA GLU A 392 11.98 6.77 27.81
C GLU A 392 13.49 6.49 28.04
N PRO A 393 14.08 5.36 27.56
CA PRO A 393 15.53 5.13 27.62
C PRO A 393 16.38 6.11 26.79
N LEU A 394 15.77 6.83 25.85
CA LEU A 394 16.39 7.82 24.97
C LEU A 394 16.10 9.26 25.43
N ARG A 395 15.45 9.44 26.60
CA ARG A 395 14.87 10.71 27.00
C ARG A 395 15.91 11.72 27.49
N ILE A 396 15.85 12.91 26.92
CA ILE A 396 16.60 14.09 27.32
C ILE A 396 15.66 15.09 28.00
N ASP A 397 16.11 15.72 29.09
CA ASP A 397 15.39 16.82 29.74
C ASP A 397 15.18 17.99 28.77
N CYS A 398 13.92 18.43 28.63
CA CYS A 398 13.54 19.58 27.83
C CYS A 398 14.34 20.85 28.18
N ALA A 399 14.73 21.03 29.45
CA ALA A 399 15.51 22.18 29.90
C ALA A 399 17.00 22.11 29.51
N ALA A 400 17.52 20.92 29.15
CA ALA A 400 18.90 20.73 28.73
C ALA A 400 19.13 20.99 27.23
N VAL A 401 18.06 21.04 26.42
CA VAL A 401 18.10 21.29 24.97
C VAL A 401 17.71 22.75 24.68
N ILE A 402 18.72 23.61 24.53
CA ILE A 402 18.53 25.04 24.29
C ILE A 402 18.43 25.28 22.78
N ILE A 403 17.24 25.55 22.26
CA ILE A 403 17.04 25.97 20.86
C ILE A 403 17.74 27.33 20.65
N SER A 404 18.47 27.50 19.55
CA SER A 404 19.14 28.77 19.28
C SER A 404 18.14 29.85 18.84
N ASN A 405 18.31 31.07 19.34
CA ASN A 405 17.53 32.24 18.89
C ASN A 405 17.87 32.69 17.46
N GLU A 406 18.90 32.11 16.84
CA GLU A 406 19.18 32.30 15.41
C GLU A 406 18.09 31.63 14.57
N ALA A 407 17.44 32.39 13.69
CA ALA A 407 16.36 31.92 12.81
C ALA A 407 16.83 31.01 11.65
N HIS A 408 17.93 30.29 11.84
CA HIS A 408 18.48 29.31 10.90
C HIS A 408 17.66 28.01 10.96
N HIS A 409 16.53 27.99 10.25
CA HIS A 409 15.86 26.75 9.86
C HIS A 409 16.84 25.92 9.01
N LEU A 410 17.28 24.78 9.53
CA LEU A 410 18.17 23.84 8.82
C LEU A 410 17.42 23.07 7.72
N GLY A 411 16.10 22.98 7.84
CA GLY A 411 15.25 22.32 6.86
C GLY A 411 13.77 22.50 7.20
N SER A 412 12.95 22.58 6.14
CA SER A 412 11.49 22.57 6.21
C SER A 412 10.99 21.46 5.30
N GLY A 413 10.60 20.33 5.90
CA GLY A 413 9.90 19.26 5.20
C GLY A 413 8.40 19.56 5.09
N ALA A 414 7.64 18.71 4.41
CA ALA A 414 6.19 18.86 4.29
C ALA A 414 5.40 18.64 5.62
N PHE A 415 6.08 18.14 6.66
CA PHE A 415 5.45 17.76 7.94
C PHE A 415 6.30 18.11 9.19
N ALA A 416 7.54 18.56 9.02
CA ALA A 416 8.50 18.73 10.12
C ALA A 416 9.49 19.87 9.85
N ASN A 417 9.86 20.58 10.91
CA ASN A 417 10.91 21.60 10.93
C ASN A 417 12.16 21.03 11.59
N VAL A 418 13.34 21.39 11.07
CA VAL A 418 14.64 21.16 11.73
C VAL A 418 15.26 22.50 12.09
N VAL A 419 15.63 22.68 13.35
CA VAL A 419 16.25 23.90 13.88
C VAL A 419 17.57 23.59 14.57
N VAL A 420 18.46 24.58 14.66
CA VAL A 420 19.68 24.49 15.47
C VAL A 420 19.33 24.55 16.96
N GLY A 421 20.01 23.75 17.77
CA GLY A 421 20.01 23.87 19.22
C GLY A 421 21.37 23.54 19.81
N HIS A 422 21.45 23.58 21.14
CA HIS A 422 22.60 23.16 21.92
C HIS A 422 22.18 22.17 23.01
N PHE A 423 23.00 21.14 23.21
CA PHE A 423 22.86 20.15 24.27
C PHE A 423 24.25 19.83 24.83
N GLN A 424 24.41 19.89 26.16
CA GLN A 424 25.71 19.69 26.85
C GLN A 424 26.87 20.53 26.27
N GLY A 425 26.57 21.73 25.74
CA GLY A 425 27.54 22.62 25.09
C GLY A 425 27.86 22.29 23.62
N GLN A 426 27.46 21.13 23.12
CA GLN A 426 27.57 20.76 21.71
C GLN A 426 26.41 21.33 20.89
N ARG A 427 26.63 21.58 19.59
CA ARG A 427 25.60 22.02 18.64
C ARG A 427 24.85 20.80 18.10
N VAL A 428 23.52 20.85 18.11
CA VAL A 428 22.64 19.73 17.74
C VAL A 428 21.58 20.16 16.73
N ALA A 429 21.10 19.23 15.91
CA ALA A 429 19.93 19.43 15.08
C ALA A 429 18.68 18.91 15.82
N VAL A 430 17.64 19.74 15.91
CA VAL A 430 16.40 19.40 16.61
C VAL A 430 15.26 19.35 15.60
N LYS A 431 14.74 18.15 15.33
CA LYS A 431 13.62 17.89 14.42
C LYS A 431 12.32 17.80 15.22
N ALA A 432 11.29 18.52 14.80
CA ALA A 432 9.97 18.53 15.43
C ALA A 432 8.86 18.65 14.37
N LEU A 433 7.66 18.15 14.67
CA LEU A 433 6.51 18.24 13.77
C LEU A 433 6.04 19.70 13.62
N GLN A 434 5.59 20.08 12.43
CA GLN A 434 5.33 21.49 12.06
C GLN A 434 4.10 22.14 12.69
N ASN A 435 3.19 21.36 13.28
CA ASN A 435 1.87 21.83 13.72
C ASN A 435 1.60 21.44 15.17
N ASP A 436 1.07 22.40 15.96
CA ASP A 436 0.44 22.15 17.27
C ASP A 436 -0.78 21.19 17.21
N HIS A 437 -1.18 20.79 16.00
CA HIS A 437 -2.28 19.89 15.68
C HIS A 437 -1.82 18.68 14.85
N ALA A 438 -0.56 18.25 15.01
CA ALA A 438 -0.06 17.01 14.44
C ALA A 438 -1.00 15.82 14.78
N THR A 439 -1.39 15.05 13.77
CA THR A 439 -2.33 13.94 13.96
C THR A 439 -1.67 12.79 14.75
N PRO A 440 -2.45 11.95 15.45
CA PRO A 440 -1.91 10.78 16.14
C PRO A 440 -1.07 9.86 15.24
N ARG A 441 -1.44 9.70 13.95
CA ARG A 441 -0.63 8.94 12.97
C ARG A 441 0.72 9.60 12.67
N GLN A 442 0.77 10.93 12.54
CA GLN A 442 2.03 11.66 12.30
C GLN A 442 2.95 11.60 13.52
N ILE A 443 2.39 11.67 14.73
CA ILE A 443 3.15 11.50 15.97
C ILE A 443 3.70 10.06 16.06
N GLN A 444 2.87 9.04 15.81
CA GLN A 444 3.30 7.64 15.80
C GLN A 444 4.38 7.39 14.75
N SER A 445 4.19 7.89 13.53
CA SER A 445 5.17 7.82 12.43
C SER A 445 6.53 8.41 12.82
N PHE A 446 6.53 9.47 13.62
CA PHE A 446 7.74 10.12 14.11
C PHE A 446 8.37 9.39 15.31
N ILE A 447 7.56 8.80 16.18
CA ILE A 447 8.02 7.85 17.23
C ILE A 447 8.72 6.66 16.58
N ASP A 448 8.15 6.07 15.52
CA ASP A 448 8.71 4.91 14.83
C ASP A 448 9.95 5.25 13.99
N GLU A 449 10.04 6.47 13.45
CA GLU A 449 11.29 7.02 12.88
C GLU A 449 12.40 7.10 13.95
N ILE A 450 12.11 7.67 15.13
CA ILE A 450 13.06 7.78 16.24
C ILE A 450 13.50 6.39 16.73
N LYS A 451 12.56 5.44 16.88
CA LYS A 451 12.89 4.04 17.24
C LYS A 451 13.85 3.41 16.24
N LEU A 452 13.61 3.57 14.93
CA LEU A 452 14.51 3.02 13.92
C LEU A 452 15.90 3.68 13.99
N MET A 453 15.97 5.01 14.08
CA MET A 453 17.24 5.72 14.24
C MET A 453 18.03 5.28 15.48
N ALA A 454 17.34 4.94 16.58
CA ALA A 454 17.97 4.41 17.79
C ALA A 454 18.63 3.03 17.61
N THR A 455 18.33 2.30 16.53
CA THR A 455 18.99 1.02 16.20
C THR A 455 20.31 1.17 15.42
N PHE A 456 20.67 2.38 14.99
CA PHE A 456 21.81 2.62 14.12
C PHE A 456 23.03 3.15 14.88
N ASP A 457 24.17 2.45 14.76
CA ASP A 457 25.48 2.95 15.14
C ASP A 457 26.44 2.77 13.96
N SER A 458 26.58 3.84 13.16
CA SER A 458 27.39 3.86 11.94
C SER A 458 27.93 5.27 11.70
N PRO A 459 29.21 5.42 11.31
CA PRO A 459 29.78 6.74 11.01
C PRO A 459 29.20 7.39 9.74
N CYS A 460 28.40 6.66 8.95
CA CYS A 460 27.79 7.14 7.70
C CYS A 460 26.27 7.36 7.82
N ILE A 461 25.73 7.36 9.04
CA ILE A 461 24.32 7.63 9.36
C ILE A 461 24.27 8.74 10.40
N VAL A 462 23.33 9.69 10.27
CA VAL A 462 23.14 10.76 11.25
C VAL A 462 22.69 10.17 12.59
N LYS A 463 23.52 10.38 13.60
CA LYS A 463 23.37 9.81 14.94
C LYS A 463 22.25 10.49 15.71
N LEU A 464 21.33 9.66 16.22
CA LEU A 464 20.40 10.04 17.27
C LEU A 464 21.18 10.29 18.57
N ILE A 465 20.98 11.46 19.18
CA ILE A 465 21.48 11.79 20.52
C ILE A 465 20.42 11.46 21.57
N GLY A 466 19.14 11.65 21.23
CA GLY A 466 17.99 11.23 22.03
C GLY A 466 16.69 11.90 21.58
N ALA A 467 15.67 11.84 22.41
CA ALA A 467 14.39 12.52 22.18
C ALA A 467 13.92 13.29 23.41
N THR A 468 13.13 14.33 23.23
CA THR A 468 12.65 15.17 24.35
C THR A 468 11.20 15.60 24.14
N TRP A 469 10.38 15.51 25.21
CA TRP A 469 8.95 15.79 25.19
C TRP A 469 8.39 16.06 26.60
N THR A 470 7.35 16.89 26.67
CA THR A 470 6.41 16.98 27.80
C THR A 470 5.06 16.32 27.49
N ARG A 471 4.70 16.19 26.19
CA ARG A 471 3.44 15.66 25.66
C ARG A 471 3.69 15.02 24.28
N PRO A 472 2.79 14.15 23.77
CA PRO A 472 2.95 13.59 22.41
C PRO A 472 3.08 14.64 21.30
N SER A 473 2.46 15.81 21.46
CA SER A 473 2.47 16.90 20.48
C SER A 473 3.72 17.79 20.49
N ASP A 474 4.56 17.73 21.53
CA ASP A 474 5.81 18.53 21.60
C ASP A 474 7.09 17.69 21.51
N LEU A 475 6.95 16.43 21.06
CA LEU A 475 8.05 15.51 20.80
C LEU A 475 9.05 16.10 19.81
N ARG A 476 10.32 16.09 20.20
CA ARG A 476 11.46 16.47 19.37
C ARG A 476 12.50 15.36 19.33
N CYS A 477 13.00 15.07 18.13
CA CYS A 477 14.17 14.24 17.90
C CYS A 477 15.43 15.13 17.97
N VAL A 478 16.44 14.71 18.74
CA VAL A 478 17.71 15.43 18.92
C VAL A 478 18.82 14.61 18.27
N MET A 479 19.49 15.21 17.29
CA MET A 479 20.47 14.56 16.41
C MET A 479 21.78 15.36 16.40
N GLU A 480 22.87 14.76 15.93
CA GLU A 480 24.08 15.53 15.64
C GLU A 480 23.81 16.63 14.59
N CYS A 481 24.45 17.79 14.74
CA CYS A 481 24.36 18.87 13.76
C CYS A 481 25.38 18.63 12.65
N MET A 482 24.92 18.71 11.40
CA MET A 482 25.76 18.56 10.20
C MET A 482 26.01 19.95 9.60
N ASP A 483 27.21 20.51 9.78
CA ASP A 483 27.45 21.95 9.67
C ASP A 483 27.46 22.54 8.24
N ARG A 484 27.42 21.70 7.20
CA ARG A 484 27.37 22.09 5.77
C ARG A 484 26.01 21.88 5.11
N GLY A 485 24.99 21.46 5.86
CA GLY A 485 23.62 21.28 5.35
C GLY A 485 23.44 20.06 4.45
N ASP A 486 22.48 20.13 3.53
CA ASP A 486 22.16 19.05 2.58
C ASP A 486 23.05 19.09 1.31
N LEU A 487 23.31 17.92 0.71
CA LEU A 487 24.17 17.78 -0.47
C LEU A 487 23.62 18.53 -1.70
N ARG A 488 22.31 18.75 -1.80
CA ARG A 488 21.66 19.44 -2.93
C ARG A 488 21.96 20.93 -2.91
N GLU A 489 21.77 21.57 -1.76
CA GLU A 489 22.14 22.96 -1.53
C GLU A 489 23.67 23.14 -1.59
N TYR A 490 24.43 22.20 -1.03
CA TYR A 490 25.89 22.24 -1.13
C TYR A 490 26.38 22.20 -2.59
N LEU A 491 25.86 21.29 -3.42
CA LEU A 491 26.18 21.23 -4.86
C LEU A 491 25.75 22.47 -5.65
N GLU A 492 24.71 23.19 -5.19
CA GLU A 492 24.29 24.47 -5.78
C GLU A 492 25.18 25.64 -5.36
N SER A 493 25.75 25.59 -4.16
CA SER A 493 26.67 26.60 -3.63
C SER A 493 28.12 26.47 -4.16
N GLN A 494 28.54 25.28 -4.57
CA GLN A 494 29.92 24.98 -4.98
C GLN A 494 30.06 24.78 -6.49
N THR A 495 31.20 25.18 -7.05
CA THR A 495 31.56 24.83 -8.43
C THR A 495 32.15 23.41 -8.51
N PRO A 496 32.13 22.74 -9.69
CA PRO A 496 32.70 21.40 -9.86
C PRO A 496 34.21 21.30 -9.57
N GLU A 497 34.95 22.40 -9.74
CA GLU A 497 36.38 22.49 -9.45
C GLU A 497 36.63 22.66 -7.95
N THR A 498 35.78 23.46 -7.29
CA THR A 498 35.86 23.74 -5.84
C THR A 498 35.56 22.47 -5.04
N TYR A 499 34.48 21.76 -5.38
CA TYR A 499 34.17 20.45 -4.81
C TYR A 499 34.81 19.35 -5.67
N SER A 500 36.15 19.31 -5.69
CA SER A 500 36.90 18.43 -6.58
C SER A 500 36.60 16.94 -6.40
N TRP A 501 36.84 16.15 -7.47
CA TRP A 501 36.53 14.71 -7.50
C TRP A 501 37.03 13.87 -6.31
N PRO A 502 38.22 14.09 -5.70
CA PRO A 502 38.62 13.40 -4.48
C PRO A 502 37.65 13.60 -3.30
N HIS A 503 37.11 14.80 -3.12
CA HIS A 503 36.10 15.10 -2.10
C HIS A 503 34.76 14.44 -2.45
N LYS A 504 34.31 14.54 -3.71
CA LYS A 504 33.11 13.86 -4.20
C LYS A 504 33.18 12.35 -3.96
N ILE A 505 34.31 11.71 -4.27
CA ILE A 505 34.54 10.27 -4.08
C ILE A 505 34.50 9.88 -2.60
N ALA A 506 35.01 10.71 -1.69
CA ALA A 506 34.89 10.46 -0.25
C ALA A 506 33.42 10.44 0.23
N SER A 507 32.61 11.40 -0.24
CA SER A 507 31.18 11.48 0.03
C SER A 507 30.40 10.32 -0.61
N ILE A 508 30.71 9.97 -1.86
CA ILE A 508 30.15 8.81 -2.58
C ILE A 508 30.45 7.51 -1.84
N ARG A 509 31.67 7.33 -1.32
CA ARG A 509 32.02 6.17 -0.47
C ARG A 509 31.17 6.12 0.78
N ALA A 510 31.01 7.24 1.49
CA ALA A 510 30.24 7.30 2.73
C ALA A 510 28.75 6.95 2.51
N ILE A 511 28.14 7.41 1.40
CA ILE A 511 26.79 7.02 1.01
C ILE A 511 26.71 5.50 0.76
N ALA A 512 27.64 4.94 -0.01
CA ALA A 512 27.67 3.49 -0.30
C ALA A 512 27.91 2.65 0.97
N ASP A 513 28.80 3.09 1.86
CA ASP A 513 29.05 2.46 3.16
C ASP A 513 27.81 2.53 4.09
N GLY A 514 27.09 3.67 4.10
CA GLY A 514 25.84 3.84 4.84
C GLY A 514 24.71 2.95 4.32
N LEU A 515 24.55 2.83 3.00
CA LEU A 515 23.60 1.90 2.39
C LEU A 515 24.00 0.43 2.67
N ALA A 516 25.28 0.08 2.59
CA ALA A 516 25.76 -1.27 2.91
C ALA A 516 25.46 -1.65 4.36
N TYR A 517 25.55 -0.69 5.30
CA TYR A 517 25.11 -0.88 6.69
C TYR A 517 23.59 -1.16 6.75
N LEU A 518 22.74 -0.26 6.23
CA LEU A 518 21.27 -0.41 6.26
C LEU A 518 20.79 -1.72 5.63
N HIS A 519 21.33 -2.06 4.45
CA HIS A 519 20.97 -3.24 3.67
C HIS A 519 21.41 -4.55 4.34
N SER A 520 22.40 -4.51 5.23
CA SER A 520 22.80 -5.66 6.04
C SER A 520 21.70 -6.06 7.04
N PHE A 521 21.03 -5.06 7.65
CA PHE A 521 19.86 -5.23 8.52
C PHE A 521 18.52 -5.37 7.77
N LYS A 522 18.56 -5.44 6.43
CA LYS A 522 17.38 -5.45 5.53
C LYS A 522 16.50 -4.19 5.59
N VAL A 523 17.01 -3.10 6.14
CA VAL A 523 16.36 -1.79 6.08
C VAL A 523 16.50 -1.22 4.67
N ILE A 524 15.43 -0.66 4.13
CA ILE A 524 15.39 0.10 2.88
C ILE A 524 15.26 1.59 3.25
N HIS A 525 16.04 2.47 2.64
CA HIS A 525 16.02 3.91 2.95
C HIS A 525 14.74 4.60 2.43
N ARG A 526 14.21 4.17 1.27
CA ARG A 526 12.92 4.56 0.67
C ARG A 526 12.75 6.02 0.22
N ASP A 527 13.59 6.93 0.71
CA ASP A 527 13.59 8.37 0.37
C ASP A 527 15.00 8.91 0.03
N LEU A 528 15.91 8.03 -0.39
CA LEU A 528 17.29 8.42 -0.69
C LEU A 528 17.32 9.44 -1.85
N LYS A 529 17.91 10.59 -1.59
CA LYS A 529 18.14 11.71 -2.52
C LYS A 529 19.18 12.64 -1.91
N SER A 530 19.76 13.55 -2.70
CA SER A 530 20.75 14.52 -2.20
C SER A 530 20.29 15.34 -0.99
N ARG A 531 19.00 15.67 -0.89
CA ARG A 531 18.44 16.37 0.30
C ARG A 531 18.44 15.57 1.61
N ASN A 532 18.58 14.24 1.53
CA ASN A 532 18.66 13.35 2.68
C ASN A 532 20.11 12.86 2.92
N VAL A 533 21.07 13.43 2.18
CA VAL A 533 22.51 13.25 2.40
C VAL A 533 23.04 14.54 3.02
N LEU A 534 23.47 14.49 4.28
CA LEU A 534 23.98 15.65 5.01
C LEU A 534 25.51 15.67 5.05
N LEU A 535 26.07 16.88 5.13
CA LEU A 535 27.50 17.14 5.08
C LEU A 535 27.97 17.90 6.33
N ASP A 536 29.17 17.57 6.81
CA ASP A 536 29.80 18.18 7.97
C ASP A 536 31.32 18.35 7.77
N SER A 537 31.89 19.43 8.30
CA SER A 537 33.29 19.79 8.19
C SER A 537 34.25 18.88 8.94
N THR A 538 33.78 18.14 9.96
CA THR A 538 34.58 17.23 10.79
C THR A 538 34.17 15.77 10.65
N HIS A 539 32.88 15.48 10.51
CA HIS A 539 32.32 14.12 10.48
C HIS A 539 32.07 13.60 9.05
N GLY A 540 32.21 14.44 8.02
CA GLY A 540 32.07 14.04 6.61
C GLY A 540 30.62 13.95 6.15
N THR A 541 30.25 12.83 5.53
CA THR A 541 28.96 12.66 4.83
C THR A 541 28.13 11.57 5.46
N LYS A 542 26.85 11.83 5.73
CA LYS A 542 25.94 10.90 6.42
C LYS A 542 24.53 10.89 5.81
N LEU A 543 23.85 9.76 5.98
CA LEU A 543 22.45 9.56 5.58
C LEU A 543 21.48 9.97 6.70
N ALA A 544 20.37 10.61 6.34
CA ALA A 544 19.33 11.13 7.23
C ALA A 544 17.92 10.82 6.69
N ASP A 545 16.87 11.11 7.48
CA ASP A 545 15.45 11.06 7.06
C ASP A 545 15.05 9.74 6.35
N PHE A 546 14.96 8.67 7.14
CA PHE A 546 14.59 7.33 6.68
C PHE A 546 13.08 7.20 6.45
N GLY A 547 12.68 6.63 5.31
CA GLY A 547 11.28 6.58 4.86
C GLY A 547 10.39 5.54 5.56
N VAL A 548 10.49 5.40 6.89
CA VAL A 548 9.76 4.41 7.71
C VAL A 548 8.25 4.51 7.51
N SER A 549 7.74 5.74 7.46
CA SER A 549 6.31 6.08 7.49
C SER A 549 5.69 6.38 6.11
N LYS A 550 6.43 6.23 5.01
CA LYS A 550 5.97 6.68 3.68
C LYS A 550 4.91 5.80 3.01
N GLU A 551 4.63 4.61 3.54
CA GLU A 551 3.61 3.67 3.01
C GLU A 551 2.18 4.24 3.00
N GLU A 552 1.85 5.27 3.80
CA GLU A 552 0.52 5.90 3.80
C GLU A 552 0.48 7.31 3.12
N VAL A 553 1.61 7.80 2.59
CA VAL A 553 1.73 9.19 2.04
C VAL A 553 1.38 9.27 0.54
N GLU A 554 0.99 8.16 -0.09
CA GLU A 554 0.54 8.08 -1.48
C GLU A 554 -0.75 8.88 -1.76
N THR A 555 -1.49 9.24 -0.72
CA THR A 555 -2.63 10.19 -0.81
C THR A 555 -2.25 11.56 -1.39
N THR A 556 -0.95 11.89 -1.45
CA THR A 556 -0.41 13.11 -2.06
C THR A 556 -0.17 13.02 -3.58
N MET A 557 -0.39 11.87 -4.24
CA MET A 557 -0.18 11.69 -5.69
C MET A 557 -1.03 12.64 -6.57
N THR A 558 -2.11 13.20 -6.03
CA THR A 558 -2.96 14.19 -6.70
C THR A 558 -2.45 15.64 -6.62
N ALA A 559 -1.39 15.90 -5.84
CA ALA A 559 -1.03 17.26 -5.41
C ALA A 559 0.43 17.67 -5.66
N GLY A 560 1.13 17.07 -6.63
CA GLY A 560 2.34 17.63 -7.27
C GLY A 560 3.60 17.79 -6.41
N ILE A 561 3.56 17.52 -5.11
CA ILE A 561 4.63 17.77 -4.14
C ILE A 561 5.35 16.45 -3.82
N GLY A 562 6.34 16.11 -4.65
CA GLY A 562 7.18 14.93 -4.48
C GLY A 562 8.46 15.04 -5.30
N THR A 563 9.57 14.51 -4.80
CA THR A 563 10.89 14.57 -5.45
C THR A 563 11.16 13.27 -6.22
N TYR A 564 10.39 13.04 -7.29
CA TYR A 564 10.35 11.76 -8.01
C TYR A 564 11.64 11.40 -8.77
N ARG A 565 12.53 12.37 -9.02
CA ARG A 565 13.74 12.26 -9.88
C ARG A 565 14.82 11.27 -9.38
N TRP A 566 14.67 10.74 -8.17
CA TRP A 566 15.56 9.72 -7.58
C TRP A 566 14.90 8.35 -7.44
N MET A 567 13.59 8.23 -7.69
CA MET A 567 12.83 7.00 -7.43
C MET A 567 13.04 5.98 -8.56
N ALA A 568 13.23 4.71 -8.18
CA ALA A 568 13.45 3.63 -9.12
C ALA A 568 12.17 3.29 -9.93
N PRO A 569 12.28 2.83 -11.20
CA PRO A 569 11.13 2.53 -12.05
C PRO A 569 10.10 1.60 -11.41
N GLU A 570 10.53 0.61 -10.62
CA GLU A 570 9.63 -0.31 -9.93
C GLU A 570 8.86 0.33 -8.75
N VAL A 571 9.44 1.33 -8.08
CA VAL A 571 8.75 2.12 -7.03
C VAL A 571 7.72 3.03 -7.69
N LEU A 572 8.06 3.63 -8.83
CA LEU A 572 7.14 4.46 -9.63
C LEU A 572 5.99 3.68 -10.28
N GLN A 573 6.05 2.35 -10.26
CA GLN A 573 5.05 1.44 -10.82
C GLN A 573 4.18 0.75 -9.75
N ASP A 574 4.29 1.12 -8.47
CA ASP A 574 3.63 0.43 -7.33
C ASP A 574 3.87 -1.09 -7.36
N ARG A 575 5.15 -1.47 -7.52
CA ARG A 575 5.61 -2.87 -7.48
C ARG A 575 6.33 -3.15 -6.17
N HIS A 576 6.47 -4.43 -5.84
CA HIS A 576 7.27 -4.88 -4.70
C HIS A 576 8.74 -4.46 -4.89
N TYR A 577 9.10 -3.32 -4.30
CA TYR A 577 10.46 -2.78 -4.32
C TYR A 577 11.32 -3.40 -3.20
N THR A 578 12.63 -3.28 -3.34
CA THR A 578 13.61 -3.89 -2.42
C THR A 578 14.75 -2.90 -2.13
N VAL A 579 15.78 -3.33 -1.41
CA VAL A 579 17.05 -2.58 -1.25
C VAL A 579 17.66 -2.10 -2.57
N ALA A 580 17.36 -2.77 -3.70
CA ALA A 580 17.78 -2.35 -5.04
C ALA A 580 17.18 -1.01 -5.51
N ALA A 581 16.10 -0.54 -4.88
CA ALA A 581 15.53 0.79 -5.16
C ALA A 581 16.46 1.90 -4.68
N ASP A 582 17.02 1.79 -3.48
CA ASP A 582 18.00 2.75 -2.94
C ASP A 582 19.27 2.81 -3.82
N ILE A 583 19.63 1.70 -4.50
CA ILE A 583 20.75 1.66 -5.44
C ILE A 583 20.50 2.53 -6.67
N TYR A 584 19.29 2.50 -7.23
CA TYR A 584 18.91 3.40 -8.33
C TYR A 584 18.94 4.86 -7.87
N SER A 585 18.43 5.15 -6.68
CA SER A 585 18.49 6.48 -6.07
C SER A 585 19.92 6.96 -5.85
N PHE A 586 20.85 6.07 -5.47
CA PHE A 586 22.29 6.35 -5.42
C PHE A 586 22.86 6.65 -6.82
N GLY A 587 22.49 5.86 -7.84
CA GLY A 587 22.83 6.13 -9.24
C GLY A 587 22.37 7.51 -9.73
N ALA A 588 21.19 7.97 -9.31
CA ALA A 588 20.71 9.32 -9.57
C ALA A 588 21.56 10.39 -8.86
N ILE A 589 21.94 10.18 -7.58
CA ILE A 589 22.84 11.08 -6.84
C ILE A 589 24.23 11.18 -7.50
N LEU A 590 24.75 10.11 -8.11
CA LEU A 590 26.03 10.17 -8.84
C LEU A 590 25.99 11.18 -10.00
N SER A 591 24.84 11.33 -10.68
CA SER A 591 24.66 12.37 -11.71
C SER A 591 24.66 13.80 -11.15
N GLU A 592 24.29 13.97 -9.88
CA GLU A 592 24.34 15.27 -9.20
C GLU A 592 25.76 15.64 -8.76
N PHE A 593 26.51 14.67 -8.24
CA PHE A 593 27.95 14.85 -7.94
C PHE A 593 28.73 15.25 -9.17
N ASP A 594 28.42 14.68 -10.32
CA ASP A 594 29.05 15.05 -11.60
C ASP A 594 28.57 16.44 -12.07
N THR A 595 27.29 16.58 -12.40
CA THR A 595 26.75 17.76 -13.11
C THR A 595 26.49 18.99 -12.24
N HIS A 596 26.48 18.84 -10.90
CA HIS A 596 25.98 19.84 -9.93
C HIS A 596 24.53 20.29 -10.17
N ARG A 597 23.75 19.56 -11.00
CA ARG A 597 22.32 19.81 -11.25
C ARG A 597 21.46 18.71 -10.62
N VAL A 598 20.15 18.91 -10.57
CA VAL A 598 19.18 17.86 -10.23
C VAL A 598 19.15 16.78 -11.32
N PRO A 599 18.82 15.51 -11.01
CA PRO A 599 18.70 14.48 -12.03
C PRO A 599 17.67 14.88 -13.10
N PHE A 600 17.93 14.53 -14.36
CA PHE A 600 17.10 14.88 -15.51
C PHE A 600 16.91 16.41 -15.78
N TYR A 601 17.79 17.30 -15.29
CA TYR A 601 17.71 18.75 -15.56
C TYR A 601 17.72 19.10 -17.06
N HIS A 602 18.41 18.29 -17.88
CA HIS A 602 18.58 18.49 -19.32
C HIS A 602 17.30 18.20 -20.13
N LEU A 603 16.26 17.64 -19.51
CA LEU A 603 15.01 17.33 -20.18
C LEU A 603 14.18 18.60 -20.35
N THR A 604 14.05 19.05 -21.58
CA THR A 604 13.27 20.22 -21.97
C THR A 604 12.14 19.85 -22.92
N ARG A 605 11.15 20.74 -23.04
CA ARG A 605 10.02 20.58 -23.96
C ARG A 605 10.47 20.98 -25.38
N PRO A 606 10.28 20.11 -26.40
CA PRO A 606 10.58 20.45 -27.78
C PRO A 606 9.91 21.75 -28.22
N GLY A 607 10.68 22.64 -28.86
CA GLY A 607 10.20 23.92 -29.38
C GLY A 607 10.12 25.08 -28.39
N SER A 608 10.07 24.84 -27.06
CA SER A 608 10.04 25.94 -26.07
C SER A 608 11.26 26.03 -25.15
N GLY A 609 12.10 24.99 -25.05
CA GLY A 609 13.31 25.01 -24.21
C GLY A 609 13.06 24.95 -22.69
N GLU A 610 11.85 25.27 -22.24
CA GLU A 610 11.37 25.09 -20.87
C GLU A 610 11.61 23.66 -20.32
N PRO A 611 11.93 23.50 -19.03
CA PRO A 611 12.05 22.19 -18.40
C PRO A 611 10.81 21.30 -18.56
N LEU A 612 11.03 20.00 -18.65
CA LEU A 612 9.97 19.00 -18.72
C LEU A 612 9.31 18.83 -17.34
N VAL A 613 7.97 18.75 -17.32
CA VAL A 613 7.19 18.58 -16.08
C VAL A 613 7.45 17.20 -15.45
N GLU A 614 7.44 17.14 -14.11
CA GLU A 614 7.77 15.93 -13.34
C GLU A 614 7.04 14.67 -13.81
N SER A 615 5.73 14.76 -14.09
CA SER A 615 4.92 13.63 -14.56
C SER A 615 5.33 13.08 -15.94
N ALA A 616 5.92 13.92 -16.79
CA ALA A 616 6.45 13.48 -18.08
C ALA A 616 7.86 12.87 -17.93
N ILE A 617 8.67 13.34 -16.97
CA ILE A 617 9.95 12.71 -16.61
C ILE A 617 9.70 11.32 -16.01
N LEU A 618 8.79 11.24 -15.04
CA LEU A 618 8.28 10.00 -14.44
C LEU A 618 7.89 8.98 -15.52
N LEU A 619 7.04 9.36 -16.47
CA LEU A 619 6.61 8.49 -17.56
C LEU A 619 7.78 8.00 -18.44
N LYS A 620 8.78 8.85 -18.69
CA LYS A 620 9.97 8.51 -19.50
C LYS A 620 10.94 7.56 -18.77
N VAL A 621 11.05 7.67 -17.45
CA VAL A 621 11.81 6.73 -16.59
C VAL A 621 11.09 5.38 -16.51
N VAL A 622 9.79 5.39 -16.23
CA VAL A 622 8.93 4.20 -16.17
C VAL A 622 8.96 3.40 -17.49
N GLN A 623 9.06 4.08 -18.63
CA GLN A 623 9.14 3.49 -19.97
C GLN A 623 10.54 3.03 -20.42
N ASP A 624 11.57 3.11 -19.57
CA ASP A 624 12.97 2.81 -19.90
C ASP A 624 13.52 3.62 -21.09
N ARG A 625 13.13 4.90 -21.19
CA ARG A 625 13.46 5.73 -22.36
C ARG A 625 14.62 6.69 -22.16
N MET A 626 14.95 7.08 -20.92
CA MET A 626 16.07 7.97 -20.59
C MET A 626 16.58 7.76 -19.16
N MET A 627 17.89 7.93 -18.98
CA MET A 627 18.59 8.00 -17.69
C MET A 627 19.01 9.46 -17.36
N PRO A 628 19.48 9.75 -16.14
CA PRO A 628 20.20 10.99 -15.84
C PRO A 628 21.41 11.20 -16.78
N LEU A 629 21.73 12.46 -17.06
CA LEU A 629 22.87 12.83 -17.90
C LEU A 629 24.14 12.94 -17.07
N PHE A 630 25.26 12.55 -17.67
CA PHE A 630 26.61 12.73 -17.14
C PHE A 630 27.45 13.59 -18.10
N SER A 631 28.45 14.27 -17.55
CA SER A 631 29.41 15.12 -18.24
C SER A 631 30.57 14.31 -18.85
N THR A 632 31.34 14.96 -19.72
CA THR A 632 32.63 14.42 -20.23
C THR A 632 33.70 14.34 -19.16
N ASP A 633 33.52 15.06 -18.05
CA ASP A 633 34.52 15.27 -17.00
C ASP A 633 34.29 14.33 -15.80
N CYS A 634 33.28 13.45 -15.93
CA CYS A 634 33.00 12.34 -15.05
C CYS A 634 34.07 11.23 -15.22
N PRO A 635 34.76 10.79 -14.16
CA PRO A 635 35.68 9.66 -14.22
C PRO A 635 34.95 8.42 -14.73
N ALA A 636 35.45 7.78 -15.79
CA ALA A 636 34.77 6.67 -16.46
C ALA A 636 34.27 5.57 -15.49
N TRP A 637 35.05 5.25 -14.46
CA TRP A 637 34.63 4.24 -13.47
C TRP A 637 33.47 4.67 -12.56
N ILE A 638 33.26 5.98 -12.34
CA ILE A 638 32.07 6.53 -11.66
C ILE A 638 30.87 6.46 -12.60
N HIS A 639 31.06 6.85 -13.88
CA HIS A 639 30.03 6.73 -14.90
C HIS A 639 29.54 5.28 -15.05
N ASP A 640 30.46 4.33 -15.28
CA ASP A 640 30.14 2.91 -15.46
C ASP A 640 29.43 2.32 -14.23
N MET A 641 29.83 2.75 -13.02
CA MET A 641 29.17 2.39 -11.76
C MET A 641 27.77 2.98 -11.67
N ALA A 642 27.57 4.23 -12.11
CA ALA A 642 26.25 4.88 -12.10
C ALA A 642 25.29 4.23 -13.09
N ILE A 643 25.73 3.90 -14.31
CA ILE A 643 24.90 3.18 -15.30
C ILE A 643 24.44 1.82 -14.75
N GLN A 644 25.32 1.06 -14.09
CA GLN A 644 24.93 -0.19 -13.41
C GLN A 644 23.93 0.02 -12.26
N CYS A 645 24.03 1.14 -11.53
CA CYS A 645 23.06 1.48 -10.50
C CYS A 645 21.69 1.88 -11.10
N LEU A 646 21.68 2.48 -12.28
CA LEU A 646 20.51 3.02 -12.98
C LEU A 646 19.78 1.99 -13.86
N ASP A 647 20.21 0.72 -13.88
CA ASP A 647 19.55 -0.34 -14.67
C ASP A 647 18.05 -0.45 -14.32
N HIS A 648 17.20 -0.54 -15.34
CA HIS A 648 15.74 -0.64 -15.17
C HIS A 648 15.34 -1.88 -14.37
N ASN A 649 16.07 -2.99 -14.55
CA ASN A 649 15.86 -4.25 -13.86
C ASN A 649 16.56 -4.25 -12.48
N PRO A 650 15.81 -4.23 -11.35
CA PRO A 650 16.41 -4.20 -10.02
C PRO A 650 17.27 -5.42 -9.67
N LYS A 651 17.26 -6.49 -10.50
CA LYS A 651 18.13 -7.67 -10.32
C LYS A 651 19.50 -7.57 -11.01
N GLN A 652 19.72 -6.58 -11.87
CA GLN A 652 21.03 -6.32 -12.50
C GLN A 652 21.85 -5.25 -11.74
N ARG A 653 21.18 -4.44 -10.91
CA ARG A 653 21.84 -3.43 -10.08
C ARG A 653 22.78 -4.09 -9.05
N PRO A 654 24.01 -3.58 -8.84
CA PRO A 654 24.94 -4.10 -7.85
C PRO A 654 24.45 -3.83 -6.43
N THR A 655 24.86 -4.64 -5.46
CA THR A 655 24.56 -4.39 -4.05
C THR A 655 25.41 -3.23 -3.49
N ALA A 656 24.90 -2.55 -2.44
CA ALA A 656 25.68 -1.50 -1.76
C ALA A 656 27.03 -2.01 -1.21
N MET A 657 27.13 -3.30 -0.87
CA MET A 657 28.38 -3.94 -0.44
C MET A 657 29.42 -4.03 -1.57
N GLU A 658 28.98 -4.39 -2.79
CA GLU A 658 29.84 -4.44 -3.97
C GLU A 658 30.28 -3.03 -4.41
N LEU A 659 29.37 -2.04 -4.32
CA LEU A 659 29.68 -0.63 -4.57
C LEU A 659 30.70 -0.09 -3.56
N SER A 660 30.48 -0.30 -2.26
CA SER A 660 31.44 0.03 -1.20
C SER A 660 32.81 -0.58 -1.48
N HIS A 661 32.87 -1.88 -1.81
CA HIS A 661 34.12 -2.57 -2.14
C HIS A 661 34.81 -1.98 -3.38
N LEU A 662 34.06 -1.72 -4.46
CA LEU A 662 34.56 -1.13 -5.70
C LEU A 662 35.19 0.25 -5.45
N ILE A 663 34.48 1.14 -4.76
CA ILE A 663 34.96 2.48 -4.42
C ILE A 663 36.21 2.38 -3.53
N ARG A 664 36.18 1.53 -2.48
CA ARG A 664 37.33 1.28 -1.58
C ARG A 664 38.52 0.62 -2.28
N ARG A 665 38.35 -0.04 -3.43
CA ARG A 665 39.45 -0.51 -4.28
C ARG A 665 39.99 0.66 -5.11
N ARG A 666 39.14 1.35 -5.87
CA ARG A 666 39.52 2.50 -6.71
C ARG A 666 40.22 3.63 -5.95
N MET A 667 39.85 3.88 -4.69
CA MET A 667 40.53 4.86 -3.83
C MET A 667 41.93 4.40 -3.35
N ARG A 668 42.24 3.11 -3.35
CA ARG A 668 43.59 2.57 -3.06
C ARG A 668 44.43 2.46 -4.33
N ASP A 669 43.80 2.15 -5.46
CA ASP A 669 44.42 2.10 -6.80
C ASP A 669 44.85 3.50 -7.31
N ALA A 670 44.60 4.57 -6.56
CA ALA A 670 44.83 5.98 -6.90
C ALA A 670 45.70 6.74 -5.87
N LEU A 671 46.39 6.01 -4.99
CA LEU A 671 47.37 6.49 -4.00
C LEU A 671 48.76 5.92 -4.31
#